data_AF-A0A514XDY7-F1
#
_entry.id   AF-A0A514XDY7-F1
#
_cell.length_a   1.000
_cell.length_b   1.000
_cell.length_c   1.000
_cell.angle_alpha   90.00
_cell.angle_beta   90.00
_cell.angle_gamma   90.00
#
_symmetry.space_group_name_H-M   'P 1'
#
loop_
_entity.id
_entity.type
_entity.pdbx_description
1 polymer ?
#
loop_
_entity_poly.entity_id
_entity_poly.type
_entity_poly.pdbx_seq_one_letter_code
_entity_poly.pdbx_strand_id
1 'polypeptide(L)'
;MRLRSSFLAKITLAAITSSLLSQAVFAQHHQPDMDMNSHHSSYNYLNDANYKAIAAQQAKKMMEAQNKIYEEYKKVEYKVLANPQGALDVLIHVGNSGVMSLAHTMLPGEESGKSKYTLDVKYSRNMPAGEVAFVSMTDNSKGQATAIVTVHESAKTNPFVLLESLVSLNQIFDVTSIIGTKTTIAHGKTLHHHNYEALLTTFQSLTHTLGMTISSGGNSSYGITSTMELLELKANADAGSITSKRAMAERAMALTQVVRMNTNSFTPLKNLTDDQKMAALAEYAKLKGVSVDTKQSYAEALASVQDQIDLREKRQMESLNSAAKLEVRKQNKELEATAAQREEVVQTKSLSEMVKANDRAGVADAMEKIFPWAIMEPTEKTFWRDYVDAIRHPNYEGAQILFRGMDEDEKLQEVRDSKGKIIGGGLFSKRLTAGSGSHLYKLKGLQKTFETFGTNGVNTSGKPISPLIQPHTLSKMMSNHAGNPAGSPFISLSYDLQVAHQFGTGKVIIEDDTIPESTDKKMMALRDTNASGGIVTLRIDKRRTLVNTISGFNGELEVLASMLIFPDEVLYMEKGVQLMVTQKNGPFLGSSIRMTPDEYYKNARSIVYQKTGINLPEDYRTYAKEGQKSFQSGLTRMQDLFSRANPNKPMSCSKVFN
;
A
#
# COMPACT_ATOMS: atom_id res chain seq x y z
N MET A 1 -11.51 2.10 31.31
CA MET A 1 -10.36 2.89 30.82
C MET A 1 -9.27 3.10 31.88
N ARG A 2 -9.59 3.37 33.16
CA ARG A 2 -8.61 3.60 34.26
C ARG A 2 -7.58 2.47 34.52
N LEU A 3 -7.90 1.21 34.22
CA LEU A 3 -6.99 0.07 34.41
C LEU A 3 -5.94 -0.10 33.29
N ARG A 4 -6.16 0.47 32.10
CA ARG A 4 -5.30 0.21 30.92
C ARG A 4 -4.02 1.07 30.90
N SER A 5 -4.04 2.26 31.47
CA SER A 5 -2.88 3.16 31.52
C SER A 5 -1.87 2.78 32.61
N SER A 6 -2.35 2.37 33.79
CA SER A 6 -1.50 1.87 34.90
C SER A 6 -0.77 0.58 34.53
N PHE A 7 -1.40 -0.28 33.72
CA PHE A 7 -0.83 -1.56 33.28
C PHE A 7 0.31 -1.38 32.28
N LEU A 8 0.16 -0.48 31.30
CA LEU A 8 1.18 -0.22 30.29
C LEU A 8 2.46 0.37 30.92
N ALA A 9 2.32 1.32 31.85
CA ALA A 9 3.45 1.94 32.54
C ALA A 9 4.24 0.93 33.41
N LYS A 10 3.55 0.01 34.10
CA LYS A 10 4.19 -1.05 34.89
C LYS A 10 4.98 -2.03 34.03
N ILE A 11 4.47 -2.36 32.83
CA ILE A 11 5.16 -3.24 31.87
C ILE A 11 6.42 -2.56 31.31
N THR A 12 6.34 -1.28 30.95
CA THR A 12 7.50 -0.54 30.44
C THR A 12 8.60 -0.41 31.51
N LEU A 13 8.23 -0.14 32.77
CA LEU A 13 9.20 -0.04 33.87
C LEU A 13 9.83 -1.39 34.20
N ALA A 14 9.06 -2.49 34.15
CA ALA A 14 9.57 -3.84 34.36
C ALA A 14 10.56 -4.26 33.25
N ALA A 15 10.27 -3.94 31.98
CA ALA A 15 11.14 -4.25 30.85
C ALA A 15 12.49 -3.50 30.93
N ILE A 16 12.47 -2.22 31.33
CA ILE A 16 13.69 -1.43 31.56
C ILE A 16 14.50 -2.00 32.72
N THR A 17 13.84 -2.41 33.80
CA THR A 17 14.49 -2.98 34.99
C THR A 17 15.16 -4.33 34.70
N SER A 18 14.49 -5.22 33.94
CA SER A 18 15.07 -6.50 33.53
C SER A 18 16.28 -6.34 32.59
N SER A 19 16.24 -5.37 31.66
CA SER A 19 17.37 -5.09 30.75
C SER A 19 18.61 -4.55 31.46
N LEU A 20 18.44 -3.81 32.56
CA LEU A 20 19.54 -3.28 33.35
C LEU A 20 20.12 -4.34 34.30
N LEU A 21 19.27 -5.19 34.89
CA LEU A 21 19.72 -6.32 35.70
C LEU A 21 20.53 -7.33 34.87
N SER A 22 20.12 -7.62 33.63
CA SER A 22 20.86 -8.54 32.76
C SER A 22 22.24 -8.01 32.40
N GLN A 23 22.39 -6.70 32.23
CA GLN A 23 23.70 -6.09 31.95
C GLN A 23 24.63 -6.13 33.18
N ALA A 24 24.08 -6.04 34.40
CA ALA A 24 24.86 -6.16 35.63
C ALA A 24 25.29 -7.62 35.92
N VAL A 25 24.43 -8.61 35.62
CA VAL A 25 24.71 -10.04 35.87
C VAL A 25 25.73 -10.60 34.87
N PHE A 26 25.72 -10.16 33.60
CA PHE A 26 26.70 -10.60 32.60
C PHE A 26 28.13 -10.09 32.86
N ALA A 27 28.30 -9.03 33.66
CA ALA A 27 29.63 -8.55 34.06
C ALA A 27 30.31 -9.45 35.11
N GLN A 28 29.60 -10.42 35.71
CA GLN A 28 30.12 -11.27 36.78
C GLN A 28 30.42 -12.73 36.39
N HIS A 29 29.94 -13.23 35.24
CA HIS A 29 30.05 -14.65 34.89
C HIS A 29 30.62 -14.90 33.49
N HIS A 30 31.92 -14.66 33.33
CA HIS A 30 32.73 -15.37 32.34
C HIS A 30 34.13 -15.65 32.90
N GLN A 31 34.32 -16.87 33.41
CA GLN A 31 35.64 -17.50 33.45
C GLN A 31 35.80 -18.30 32.15
N PRO A 32 36.86 -18.05 31.35
CA PRO A 32 37.23 -18.97 30.30
C PRO A 32 38.12 -20.07 30.89
N ASP A 33 37.72 -21.33 30.69
CA ASP A 33 38.64 -22.46 30.67
C ASP A 33 39.72 -22.17 29.62
N MET A 34 40.96 -21.97 30.07
CA MET A 34 42.12 -21.89 29.20
C MET A 34 42.88 -23.19 29.27
N ASP A 35 42.99 -23.86 28.12
CA ASP A 35 44.27 -24.45 27.77
C ASP A 35 44.55 -24.33 26.27
N MET A 36 45.81 -23.97 25.99
CA MET A 36 46.54 -23.94 24.71
C MET A 36 46.79 -22.58 24.02
N ASN A 37 48.02 -22.08 24.28
CA ASN A 37 49.05 -21.49 23.38
C ASN A 37 48.60 -20.73 22.11
N SER A 38 49.11 -19.56 21.75
CA SER A 38 50.26 -18.77 22.20
C SER A 38 50.19 -17.34 21.62
N HIS A 39 50.81 -16.40 22.34
CA HIS A 39 51.34 -15.10 21.89
C HIS A 39 50.42 -14.09 21.17
N HIS A 40 49.57 -13.41 21.93
CA HIS A 40 49.42 -11.94 21.85
C HIS A 40 48.98 -11.41 23.22
N SER A 41 49.74 -10.45 23.77
CA SER A 41 49.43 -9.80 25.05
C SER A 41 48.17 -8.93 24.89
N SER A 42 46.99 -9.51 25.15
CA SER A 42 45.77 -8.74 25.34
C SER A 42 45.75 -8.21 26.78
N TYR A 43 45.72 -6.88 26.93
CA TYR A 43 45.55 -6.22 28.22
C TYR A 43 44.18 -6.59 28.80
N ASN A 44 44.17 -7.27 29.94
CA ASN A 44 42.95 -7.78 30.57
C ASN A 44 42.25 -6.68 31.40
N TYR A 45 41.55 -5.75 30.72
CA TYR A 45 40.81 -4.64 31.32
C TYR A 45 39.74 -5.07 32.36
N LEU A 46 39.33 -6.35 32.35
CA LEU A 46 38.30 -6.88 33.24
C LEU A 46 38.78 -7.08 34.70
N ASN A 47 40.10 -7.06 34.95
CA ASN A 47 40.66 -7.14 36.30
C ASN A 47 41.17 -5.79 36.83
N ASP A 48 41.02 -4.71 36.07
CA ASP A 48 41.39 -3.38 36.54
C ASP A 48 40.37 -2.88 37.58
N ALA A 49 40.84 -2.69 38.82
CA ALA A 49 40.02 -2.19 39.93
C ALA A 49 39.43 -0.80 39.64
N ASN A 50 40.12 0.04 38.84
CA ASN A 50 39.59 1.34 38.42
C ASN A 50 38.40 1.17 37.47
N TYR A 51 38.44 0.20 36.56
CA TYR A 51 37.33 -0.06 35.64
C TYR A 51 36.07 -0.49 36.40
N LYS A 52 36.22 -1.40 37.37
CA LYS A 52 35.10 -1.84 38.24
C LYS A 52 34.55 -0.70 39.09
N ALA A 53 35.40 0.16 39.63
CA ALA A 53 34.99 1.33 40.40
C ALA A 53 34.23 2.35 39.54
N ILE A 54 34.68 2.61 38.31
CA ILE A 54 34.03 3.51 37.35
C ILE A 54 32.67 2.95 36.92
N ALA A 55 32.58 1.66 36.61
CA ALA A 55 31.33 1.00 36.23
C ALA A 55 30.30 1.01 37.39
N ALA A 56 30.73 0.74 38.63
CA ALA A 56 29.87 0.82 39.81
C ALA A 56 29.39 2.24 40.09
N GLN A 57 30.25 3.25 39.91
CA GLN A 57 29.89 4.66 40.07
C GLN A 57 28.92 5.13 38.98
N GLN A 58 29.06 4.65 37.74
CA GLN A 58 28.10 4.92 36.66
C GLN A 58 26.76 4.25 36.91
N ALA A 59 26.74 2.99 37.35
CA ALA A 59 25.50 2.29 37.71
C ALA A 59 24.75 3.02 38.85
N LYS A 60 25.48 3.51 39.86
CA LYS A 60 24.91 4.32 40.95
C LYS A 60 24.28 5.62 40.43
N LYS A 61 24.98 6.36 39.56
CA LYS A 61 24.45 7.59 38.94
C LYS A 61 23.21 7.32 38.08
N MET A 62 23.16 6.18 37.38
CA MET A 62 21.99 5.78 36.59
C MET A 62 20.80 5.43 37.47
N MET A 63 21.00 4.73 38.59
CA MET A 63 19.94 4.46 39.57
C MET A 63 19.42 5.73 40.24
N GLU A 64 20.29 6.67 40.58
CA GLU A 64 19.89 7.97 41.14
C GLU A 64 19.08 8.81 40.13
N ALA A 65 19.48 8.82 38.86
CA ALA A 65 18.73 9.47 37.78
C ALA A 65 17.36 8.81 37.55
N GLN A 66 17.29 7.47 37.61
CA GLN A 66 16.04 6.71 37.51
C GLN A 66 15.08 7.03 38.65
N ASN A 67 15.55 7.04 39.90
CA ASN A 67 14.74 7.38 41.07
C ASN A 67 14.23 8.83 40.99
N LYS A 68 15.05 9.76 40.50
CA LYS A 68 14.63 11.15 40.26
C LYS A 68 13.53 11.24 39.20
N ILE A 69 13.64 10.51 38.08
CA ILE A 69 12.61 10.46 37.04
C ILE A 69 11.31 9.85 37.59
N TYR A 70 11.40 8.80 38.40
CA TYR A 70 10.25 8.17 39.03
C TYR A 70 9.52 9.11 40.00
N GLU A 71 10.24 9.84 40.84
CA GLU A 71 9.65 10.83 41.76
C GLU A 71 9.06 12.05 41.03
N GLU A 72 9.66 12.50 39.94
CA GLU A 72 9.06 13.54 39.07
C GLU A 72 7.79 13.03 38.36
N TYR A 73 7.77 11.77 37.91
CA TYR A 73 6.60 11.15 37.28
C TYR A 73 5.42 11.00 38.27
N LYS A 74 5.72 10.66 39.53
CA LYS A 74 4.74 10.54 40.62
C LYS A 74 4.06 11.87 40.94
N LYS A 75 4.78 13.00 40.82
CA LYS A 75 4.21 14.37 40.93
C LYS A 75 3.28 14.70 39.76
N VAL A 76 3.50 14.11 38.59
CA VAL A 76 2.70 14.31 37.37
C VAL A 76 1.43 13.45 37.39
N GLU A 77 1.44 12.26 37.98
CA GLU A 77 0.27 11.36 38.12
C GLU A 77 -0.95 12.05 38.78
N TYR A 78 -0.70 12.94 39.75
CA TYR A 78 -1.76 13.75 40.39
C TYR A 78 -2.35 14.85 39.50
N LYS A 79 -1.61 15.35 38.49
CA LYS A 79 -2.11 16.35 37.52
C LYS A 79 -2.70 15.71 36.25
N VAL A 80 -2.26 14.51 35.87
CA VAL A 80 -2.72 13.76 34.69
C VAL A 80 -4.18 13.33 34.80
N LEU A 81 -4.70 13.16 36.02
CA LEU A 81 -6.13 12.88 36.23
C LEU A 81 -7.05 14.05 35.82
N ALA A 82 -6.52 15.26 35.59
CA ALA A 82 -7.31 16.46 35.28
C ALA A 82 -7.11 17.04 33.87
N ASN A 83 -6.01 16.76 33.16
CA ASN A 83 -5.79 17.31 31.80
C ASN A 83 -4.88 16.42 30.90
N PRO A 84 -5.45 15.65 29.95
CA PRO A 84 -4.71 14.77 29.04
C PRO A 84 -3.75 15.49 28.07
N GLN A 85 -4.01 16.76 27.73
CA GLN A 85 -3.17 17.52 26.80
C GLN A 85 -1.83 17.92 27.44
N GLY A 86 -1.83 18.25 28.73
CA GLY A 86 -0.61 18.58 29.47
C GLY A 86 0.36 17.39 29.64
N ALA A 87 -0.15 16.14 29.58
CA ALA A 87 0.69 14.95 29.60
C ALA A 87 1.48 14.76 28.29
N LEU A 88 0.88 15.15 27.17
CA LEU A 88 1.52 15.10 25.85
C LEU A 88 2.60 16.18 25.73
N ASP A 89 2.35 17.38 26.25
CA ASP A 89 3.30 18.51 26.20
C ASP A 89 4.56 18.26 27.06
N VAL A 90 4.43 17.59 28.21
CA VAL A 90 5.57 17.19 29.05
C VAL A 90 6.42 16.10 28.38
N LEU A 91 5.79 15.12 27.72
CA LEU A 91 6.50 14.08 26.98
C LEU A 91 7.27 14.65 25.78
N ILE A 92 6.72 15.65 25.10
CA ILE A 92 7.39 16.39 24.03
C ILE A 92 8.59 17.19 24.58
N HIS A 93 8.45 17.81 25.76
CA HIS A 93 9.53 18.59 26.37
C HIS A 93 10.71 17.73 26.84
N VAL A 94 10.45 16.54 27.40
CA VAL A 94 11.50 15.58 27.80
C VAL A 94 12.19 14.94 26.59
N GLY A 95 11.46 14.74 25.48
CA GLY A 95 12.03 14.24 24.24
C GLY A 95 13.01 15.20 23.56
N ASN A 96 12.85 16.51 23.78
CA ASN A 96 13.65 17.56 23.14
C ASN A 96 14.91 17.98 23.92
N SER A 97 15.17 17.45 25.13
CA SER A 97 16.27 17.95 25.99
C SER A 97 17.66 17.35 25.73
N GLY A 98 17.84 16.49 24.73
CA GLY A 98 19.17 16.12 24.20
C GLY A 98 20.12 15.32 25.11
N VAL A 99 19.65 14.72 26.21
CA VAL A 99 20.52 14.18 27.29
C VAL A 99 21.20 12.82 26.99
N MET A 100 21.19 12.30 25.75
CA MET A 100 21.90 11.05 25.44
C MET A 100 22.57 11.06 24.07
N SER A 101 23.88 11.31 24.05
CA SER A 101 24.77 10.90 22.96
C SER A 101 26.13 10.52 23.53
N LEU A 102 26.51 9.25 23.40
CA LEU A 102 27.88 8.76 23.53
C LEU A 102 28.10 7.67 22.48
N ALA A 103 29.03 7.91 21.57
CA ALA A 103 29.43 7.00 20.50
C ALA A 103 30.80 6.38 20.79
N HIS A 104 30.93 5.07 20.55
CA HIS A 104 32.19 4.37 20.36
C HIS A 104 32.00 3.37 19.21
N THR A 105 33.07 3.15 18.44
CA THR A 105 33.15 2.33 17.22
C THR A 105 33.97 1.07 17.54
N MET A 106 33.52 -0.10 17.09
CA MET A 106 34.39 -1.29 16.97
C MET A 106 34.33 -1.82 15.54
N LEU A 107 35.50 -2.19 15.01
CA LEU A 107 35.69 -2.76 13.67
C LEU A 107 35.35 -4.27 13.67
N PRO A 108 34.82 -4.82 12.56
CA PRO A 108 34.52 -6.25 12.47
C PRO A 108 35.77 -7.07 12.11
N GLY A 109 35.96 -8.20 12.79
CA GLY A 109 36.85 -9.28 12.38
C GLY A 109 36.13 -10.24 11.42
N GLU A 110 36.80 -10.59 10.32
CA GLU A 110 36.31 -11.57 9.35
C GLU A 110 36.53 -13.01 9.83
N GLU A 111 35.50 -13.85 9.75
CA GLU A 111 35.66 -15.31 9.75
C GLU A 111 34.85 -15.96 8.61
N SER A 112 35.55 -16.89 7.95
CA SER A 112 35.26 -17.56 6.68
C SER A 112 34.23 -18.70 6.78
N GLY A 113 33.53 -18.96 5.66
CA GLY A 113 33.20 -20.34 5.27
C GLY A 113 31.79 -20.92 5.50
N LYS A 114 30.74 -20.16 5.83
CA LYS A 114 29.35 -20.66 5.84
C LYS A 114 28.34 -19.61 5.34
N SER A 115 27.29 -20.04 4.62
CA SER A 115 26.16 -19.17 4.28
C SER A 115 25.51 -18.66 5.57
N LYS A 116 25.63 -17.36 5.82
CA LYS A 116 25.15 -16.67 7.03
C LYS A 116 23.93 -15.84 6.66
N TYR A 117 22.82 -16.05 7.35
CA TYR A 117 21.59 -15.28 7.23
C TYR A 117 21.51 -14.29 8.39
N THR A 118 21.07 -13.05 8.12
CA THR A 118 21.02 -11.96 9.13
C THR A 118 19.63 -11.32 9.17
N LEU A 119 19.09 -11.01 10.35
CA LEU A 119 17.90 -10.15 10.51
C LEU A 119 18.36 -8.80 11.08
N ASP A 120 18.04 -7.70 10.40
CA ASP A 120 18.36 -6.33 10.83
C ASP A 120 17.06 -5.55 11.10
N VAL A 121 16.74 -5.29 12.36
CA VAL A 121 15.52 -4.52 12.70
C VAL A 121 15.90 -3.04 12.85
N LYS A 122 15.48 -2.21 11.89
CA LYS A 122 15.77 -0.78 11.92
C LYS A 122 14.60 0.01 12.52
N TYR A 123 14.91 0.77 13.56
CA TYR A 123 14.00 1.78 14.10
C TYR A 123 14.45 3.14 13.57
N SER A 124 13.63 3.80 12.75
CA SER A 124 13.96 5.10 12.17
C SER A 124 13.02 6.18 12.69
N ARG A 125 13.60 7.22 13.30
CA ARG A 125 12.87 8.47 13.63
C ARG A 125 12.71 9.40 12.42
N ASN A 126 13.47 9.17 11.36
CA ASN A 126 13.61 10.07 10.22
C ASN A 126 12.97 9.52 8.94
N MET A 127 12.01 8.60 9.06
CA MET A 127 11.25 8.18 7.88
C MET A 127 10.29 9.30 7.45
N PRO A 128 10.09 9.50 6.13
CA PRO A 128 9.07 10.42 5.64
C PRO A 128 7.70 10.03 6.22
N ALA A 129 6.92 11.02 6.67
CA ALA A 129 5.57 10.79 7.16
C ALA A 129 4.73 10.06 6.08
N GLY A 130 4.34 8.81 6.35
CA GLY A 130 3.57 7.97 5.42
C GLY A 130 4.14 6.58 5.19
N GLU A 131 5.38 6.30 5.59
CA GLU A 131 5.93 4.94 5.54
C GLU A 131 5.40 4.10 6.72
N VAL A 132 4.68 3.01 6.39
CA VAL A 132 4.21 2.01 7.34
C VAL A 132 5.29 0.94 7.49
N ALA A 133 5.29 0.21 8.61
CA ALA A 133 6.28 -0.84 8.85
C ALA A 133 6.38 -1.81 7.67
N PHE A 134 7.59 -2.04 7.16
CA PHE A 134 7.82 -2.98 6.06
C PHE A 134 8.94 -3.95 6.39
N VAL A 135 8.82 -5.15 5.82
CA VAL A 135 9.87 -6.16 5.80
C VAL A 135 10.50 -6.11 4.39
N SER A 136 11.81 -6.15 4.28
CA SER A 136 12.51 -6.34 3.00
C SER A 136 13.50 -7.50 3.16
N MET A 137 13.71 -8.30 2.13
CA MET A 137 14.68 -9.38 2.14
C MET A 137 15.64 -9.23 0.96
N THR A 138 16.89 -8.88 1.24
CA THR A 138 17.94 -8.77 0.22
C THR A 138 18.89 -9.94 0.31
N ASP A 139 19.00 -10.71 -0.77
CA ASP A 139 20.06 -11.70 -0.94
C ASP A 139 21.27 -11.03 -1.59
N ASN A 140 22.47 -11.26 -1.06
CA ASN A 140 23.68 -10.79 -1.72
C ASN A 140 24.26 -11.87 -2.64
N SER A 141 25.15 -11.49 -3.56
CA SER A 141 25.79 -12.41 -4.52
C SER A 141 26.61 -13.54 -3.88
N LYS A 142 26.70 -13.58 -2.55
CA LYS A 142 27.39 -14.62 -1.76
C LYS A 142 26.41 -15.56 -1.04
N GLY A 143 25.12 -15.53 -1.35
CA GLY A 143 24.10 -16.42 -0.80
C GLY A 143 23.77 -16.15 0.66
N GLN A 144 23.76 -14.86 1.05
CA GLN A 144 23.35 -14.40 2.37
C GLN A 144 22.08 -13.57 2.24
N ALA A 145 20.94 -14.09 2.74
CA ALA A 145 19.71 -13.32 2.81
C ALA A 145 19.66 -12.49 4.10
N THR A 146 19.42 -11.19 3.93
CA THR A 146 19.18 -10.24 5.03
C THR A 146 17.72 -9.84 5.03
N ALA A 147 16.99 -10.14 6.10
CA ALA A 147 15.66 -9.60 6.34
C ALA A 147 15.79 -8.28 7.11
N ILE A 148 15.13 -7.21 6.66
CA ILE A 148 15.11 -5.91 7.33
C ILE A 148 13.68 -5.58 7.68
N VAL A 149 13.38 -5.44 8.97
CA VAL A 149 12.07 -4.94 9.44
C VAL A 149 12.25 -3.50 9.84
N THR A 150 11.60 -2.57 9.15
CA THR A 150 11.64 -1.16 9.51
C THR A 150 10.30 -0.73 10.10
N VAL A 151 10.31 -0.10 11.27
CA VAL A 151 9.09 0.33 11.98
C VAL A 151 9.17 1.82 12.27
N HIS A 152 8.15 2.57 11.83
CA HIS A 152 8.04 4.00 12.09
C HIS A 152 7.44 4.28 13.49
N GLU A 153 7.97 5.26 14.24
CA GLU A 153 7.49 5.54 15.61
C GLU A 153 6.01 6.00 15.66
N SER A 154 5.53 6.66 14.61
CA SER A 154 4.14 7.11 14.46
C SER A 154 3.18 6.01 13.98
N ALA A 155 3.68 4.84 13.58
CA ALA A 155 2.83 3.72 13.25
C ALA A 155 2.13 3.27 14.53
N LYS A 156 0.84 3.64 14.67
CA LYS A 156 -0.07 3.03 15.65
C LYS A 156 -0.38 1.58 15.25
N THR A 157 0.63 0.82 14.85
CA THR A 157 0.50 -0.60 14.53
C THR A 157 0.12 -1.33 15.80
N ASN A 158 -0.89 -2.19 15.68
CA ASN A 158 -1.26 -3.09 16.75
C ASN A 158 0.00 -3.87 17.16
N PRO A 159 0.46 -3.79 18.43
CA PRO A 159 1.67 -4.47 18.88
C PRO A 159 1.60 -5.98 18.65
N PHE A 160 0.40 -6.56 18.53
CA PHE A 160 0.18 -7.96 18.16
C PHE A 160 0.57 -8.29 16.72
N VAL A 161 0.38 -7.37 15.76
CA VAL A 161 0.79 -7.58 14.35
C VAL A 161 2.31 -7.48 14.21
N LEU A 162 2.94 -6.57 14.95
CA LEU A 162 4.39 -6.48 15.05
C LEU A 162 4.98 -7.71 15.76
N LEU A 163 4.33 -8.16 16.84
CA LEU A 163 4.68 -9.41 17.51
C LEU A 163 4.55 -10.59 16.56
N GLU A 164 3.42 -10.79 15.87
CA GLU A 164 3.18 -11.89 14.92
C GLU A 164 4.21 -11.90 13.78
N SER A 165 4.63 -10.73 13.32
CA SER A 165 5.68 -10.60 12.29
C SER A 165 7.06 -10.96 12.85
N LEU A 166 7.39 -10.50 14.07
CA LEU A 166 8.62 -10.86 14.79
C LEU A 166 8.64 -12.34 15.22
N VAL A 167 7.49 -12.91 15.58
CA VAL A 167 7.28 -14.34 15.90
C VAL A 167 7.65 -15.18 14.68
N SER A 168 7.11 -14.82 13.52
CA SER A 168 7.33 -15.55 12.27
C SER A 168 8.80 -15.44 11.83
N LEU A 169 9.44 -14.29 12.05
CA LEU A 169 10.86 -14.09 11.73
C LEU A 169 11.82 -14.81 12.70
N ASN A 170 11.47 -14.93 13.98
CA ASN A 170 12.27 -15.61 15.00
C ASN A 170 12.24 -17.14 14.91
N GLN A 171 11.38 -17.70 14.05
CA GLN A 171 11.39 -19.12 13.70
C GLN A 171 12.44 -19.47 12.63
N ILE A 172 12.95 -18.45 11.93
CA ILE A 172 13.80 -18.58 10.74
C ILE A 172 15.21 -18.08 11.03
N PHE A 173 15.32 -17.01 11.83
CA PHE A 173 16.56 -16.42 12.30
C PHE A 173 16.60 -16.52 13.82
N ASP A 174 17.75 -16.82 14.41
CA ASP A 174 17.92 -16.78 15.88
C ASP A 174 18.03 -15.30 16.29
N VAL A 175 16.90 -14.67 16.60
CA VAL A 175 16.85 -13.23 16.90
C VAL A 175 17.25 -13.01 18.36
N THR A 176 18.55 -12.84 18.58
CA THR A 176 19.13 -12.76 19.93
C THR A 176 19.03 -11.37 20.57
N SER A 177 18.74 -10.31 19.81
CA SER A 177 18.45 -8.97 20.38
C SER A 177 17.66 -8.05 19.44
N ILE A 178 16.96 -7.08 20.03
CA ILE A 178 16.32 -5.93 19.34
C ILE A 178 16.89 -4.68 20.02
N ILE A 179 17.65 -3.85 19.30
CA ILE A 179 18.30 -2.66 19.86
C ILE A 179 17.87 -1.42 19.08
N GLY A 180 17.34 -0.42 19.78
CA GLY A 180 17.13 0.90 19.21
C GLY A 180 18.46 1.56 18.87
N THR A 181 18.66 1.88 17.60
CA THR A 181 19.67 2.80 17.03
C THR A 181 21.14 2.35 16.90
N LYS A 182 21.53 1.11 17.22
CA LYS A 182 22.85 0.59 16.80
C LYS A 182 22.80 -0.88 16.38
N THR A 183 23.29 -1.14 15.16
CA THR A 183 23.31 -2.45 14.50
C THR A 183 24.20 -3.45 15.26
N THR A 184 23.66 -4.63 15.57
CA THR A 184 24.44 -5.82 15.91
C THR A 184 23.89 -6.99 15.11
N ILE A 185 24.77 -7.79 14.52
CA ILE A 185 24.47 -8.85 13.55
C ILE A 185 24.00 -10.10 14.30
N ALA A 186 22.82 -10.64 13.97
CA ALA A 186 22.39 -11.97 14.39
C ALA A 186 22.99 -13.05 13.47
N HIS A 187 23.43 -14.18 14.03
CA HIS A 187 24.03 -15.29 13.27
C HIS A 187 23.06 -16.49 13.18
N GLY A 188 22.61 -16.84 11.97
CA GLY A 188 21.74 -18.00 11.73
C GLY A 188 22.48 -19.34 11.59
N LYS A 189 21.79 -20.45 11.92
CA LYS A 189 22.18 -21.83 11.57
C LYS A 189 21.86 -22.16 10.11
N THR A 190 22.53 -23.17 9.57
CA THR A 190 22.28 -23.75 8.24
C THR A 190 20.84 -24.26 8.13
N LEU A 191 20.05 -23.75 7.19
CA LEU A 191 18.69 -24.22 6.91
C LEU A 191 18.74 -25.45 5.98
N HIS A 192 18.10 -26.56 6.39
CA HIS A 192 17.86 -27.72 5.52
C HIS A 192 16.64 -27.47 4.60
N HIS A 193 16.59 -28.15 3.46
CA HIS A 193 15.60 -27.93 2.38
C HIS A 193 14.13 -27.95 2.85
N HIS A 194 13.79 -28.77 3.85
CA HIS A 194 12.44 -28.85 4.42
C HIS A 194 12.01 -27.58 5.17
N ASN A 195 12.96 -26.82 5.72
CA ASN A 195 12.68 -25.54 6.36
C ASN A 195 12.40 -24.44 5.33
N TYR A 196 12.88 -24.59 4.09
CA TYR A 196 12.60 -23.67 2.98
C TYR A 196 11.17 -23.82 2.45
N GLU A 197 10.60 -25.03 2.40
CA GLU A 197 9.20 -25.22 2.03
C GLU A 197 8.23 -24.70 3.10
N ALA A 198 8.55 -24.91 4.39
CA ALA A 198 7.78 -24.35 5.50
C ALA A 198 7.87 -22.80 5.52
N LEU A 199 9.05 -22.25 5.22
CA LEU A 199 9.29 -20.82 5.00
C LEU A 199 8.41 -20.30 3.86
N LEU A 200 8.50 -20.91 2.67
CA LEU A 200 7.74 -20.51 1.50
C LEU A 200 6.22 -20.60 1.75
N THR A 201 5.76 -21.65 2.44
CA THR A 201 4.35 -21.84 2.78
C THR A 201 3.85 -20.80 3.79
N THR A 202 4.64 -20.50 4.82
CA THR A 202 4.31 -19.47 5.83
C THR A 202 4.30 -18.08 5.20
N PHE A 203 5.30 -17.78 4.36
CA PHE A 203 5.34 -16.53 3.61
C PHE A 203 4.21 -16.43 2.60
N GLN A 204 3.88 -17.47 1.84
CA GLN A 204 2.74 -17.49 0.92
C GLN A 204 1.42 -17.30 1.67
N SER A 205 1.28 -17.89 2.86
CA SER A 205 0.07 -17.75 3.68
C SER A 205 -0.05 -16.35 4.29
N LEU A 206 1.04 -15.76 4.79
CA LEU A 206 1.10 -14.36 5.24
C LEU A 206 0.87 -13.38 4.07
N THR A 207 1.44 -13.68 2.90
CA THR A 207 1.25 -12.95 1.63
C THR A 207 -0.21 -12.95 1.21
N HIS A 208 -0.88 -14.10 1.27
CA HIS A 208 -2.29 -14.20 0.92
C HIS A 208 -3.21 -13.54 1.98
N THR A 209 -2.85 -13.63 3.26
CA THR A 209 -3.68 -13.18 4.39
C THR A 209 -3.56 -11.68 4.65
N LEU A 210 -2.33 -11.17 4.62
CA LEU A 210 -1.97 -9.79 4.90
C LEU A 210 -1.67 -9.02 3.62
N GLY A 211 -1.95 -9.62 2.45
CA GLY A 211 -1.71 -9.09 1.10
C GLY A 211 -0.25 -8.66 0.84
N MET A 212 0.72 -9.30 1.48
CA MET A 212 2.13 -9.01 1.17
C MET A 212 2.38 -9.32 -0.32
N THR A 213 3.26 -8.58 -0.98
CA THR A 213 3.62 -8.86 -2.37
C THR A 213 5.05 -9.37 -2.36
N ILE A 214 5.26 -10.61 -2.80
CA ILE A 214 6.61 -11.14 -3.02
C ILE A 214 7.06 -10.63 -4.39
N SER A 215 7.98 -9.67 -4.42
CA SER A 215 8.65 -9.34 -5.69
C SER A 215 9.54 -10.52 -6.09
N SER A 216 9.65 -10.79 -7.39
CA SER A 216 10.47 -11.89 -7.95
C SER A 216 11.98 -11.79 -7.65
N GLY A 217 12.40 -10.81 -6.84
CA GLY A 217 13.77 -10.63 -6.34
C GLY A 217 13.94 -10.91 -4.84
N GLY A 218 13.07 -11.70 -4.22
CA GLY A 218 13.22 -12.13 -2.82
C GLY A 218 12.76 -11.11 -1.78
N ASN A 219 12.59 -9.83 -2.13
CA ASN A 219 12.02 -8.81 -1.25
C ASN A 219 10.50 -9.00 -1.11
N SER A 220 10.06 -9.51 0.03
CA SER A 220 8.65 -9.57 0.43
C SER A 220 8.28 -8.30 1.20
N SER A 221 7.82 -7.27 0.48
CA SER A 221 7.33 -6.05 1.11
C SER A 221 5.86 -6.19 1.51
N TYR A 222 5.49 -5.60 2.64
CA TYR A 222 4.10 -5.25 2.88
C TYR A 222 3.72 -4.22 1.83
N GLY A 223 2.94 -4.63 0.82
CA GLY A 223 2.43 -3.71 -0.18
C GLY A 223 1.37 -2.81 0.46
N ILE A 224 1.47 -1.49 0.26
CA ILE A 224 0.40 -0.53 0.58
C ILE A 224 -0.97 -1.02 0.05
N THR A 225 -0.94 -1.77 -1.04
CA THR A 225 -2.03 -2.55 -1.66
C THR A 225 -2.88 -3.32 -0.66
N SER A 226 -2.27 -4.06 0.27
CA SER A 226 -3.02 -4.93 1.18
C SER A 226 -3.74 -4.20 2.30
N THR A 227 -3.11 -3.12 2.77
CA THR A 227 -3.69 -2.28 3.80
C THR A 227 -4.88 -1.51 3.23
N MET A 228 -4.75 -0.97 2.01
CA MET A 228 -5.88 -0.28 1.35
C MET A 228 -7.04 -1.21 1.08
N GLU A 229 -6.77 -2.38 0.52
CA GLU A 229 -7.81 -3.36 0.25
C GLU A 229 -8.50 -3.83 1.55
N LEU A 230 -7.75 -4.04 2.63
CA LEU A 230 -8.33 -4.41 3.93
C LEU A 230 -9.20 -3.27 4.52
N LEU A 231 -8.76 -2.02 4.43
CA LEU A 231 -9.54 -0.86 4.87
C LEU A 231 -10.82 -0.70 4.03
N GLU A 232 -10.73 -0.93 2.72
CA GLU A 232 -11.87 -0.91 1.81
C GLU A 232 -12.87 -2.02 2.14
N LEU A 233 -12.41 -3.26 2.29
CA LEU A 233 -13.24 -4.40 2.69
C LEU A 233 -13.94 -4.15 4.02
N LYS A 234 -13.21 -3.56 4.99
CA LYS A 234 -13.80 -3.19 6.28
C LYS A 234 -14.88 -2.13 6.11
N ALA A 235 -14.62 -1.06 5.35
CA ALA A 235 -15.58 -0.01 5.09
C ALA A 235 -16.86 -0.55 4.42
N ASN A 236 -16.70 -1.43 3.43
CA ASN A 236 -17.83 -2.09 2.77
C ASN A 236 -18.60 -3.01 3.71
N ALA A 237 -17.91 -3.80 4.53
CA ALA A 237 -18.54 -4.68 5.51
C ALA A 237 -19.31 -3.88 6.58
N ASP A 238 -18.74 -2.78 7.08
CA ASP A 238 -19.40 -1.88 8.02
C ASP A 238 -20.64 -1.21 7.37
N ALA A 239 -20.58 -0.92 6.06
CA ALA A 239 -21.69 -0.42 5.26
C ALA A 239 -22.73 -1.49 4.89
N GLY A 240 -22.55 -2.74 5.34
CA GLY A 240 -23.53 -3.81 5.21
C GLY A 240 -23.23 -4.84 4.12
N SER A 241 -22.14 -4.71 3.36
CA SER A 241 -21.76 -5.67 2.32
C SER A 241 -21.49 -7.07 2.88
N ILE A 242 -22.28 -8.04 2.43
CA ILE A 242 -22.16 -9.44 2.87
C ILE A 242 -20.94 -10.12 2.23
N THR A 243 -20.67 -9.83 0.95
CA THR A 243 -19.47 -10.29 0.22
C THR A 243 -18.20 -9.79 0.88
N SER A 244 -18.16 -8.52 1.32
CA SER A 244 -17.01 -7.97 2.06
C SER A 244 -16.89 -8.55 3.47
N LYS A 245 -18.00 -8.76 4.21
CA LYS A 245 -17.97 -9.45 5.52
C LYS A 245 -17.42 -10.87 5.40
N ARG A 246 -17.84 -11.59 4.36
CA ARG A 246 -17.33 -12.93 4.04
C ARG A 246 -15.84 -12.90 3.74
N ALA A 247 -15.38 -12.01 2.86
CA ALA A 247 -13.95 -11.90 2.53
C ALA A 247 -13.09 -11.54 3.75
N MET A 248 -13.57 -10.67 4.65
CA MET A 248 -12.88 -10.41 5.91
C MET A 248 -12.84 -11.64 6.82
N ALA A 249 -13.92 -12.42 6.90
CA ALA A 249 -13.94 -13.66 7.67
C ALA A 249 -12.96 -14.70 7.09
N GLU A 250 -12.90 -14.84 5.77
CA GLU A 250 -11.91 -15.69 5.07
C GLU A 250 -10.47 -15.29 5.44
N ARG A 251 -10.16 -13.98 5.41
CA ARG A 251 -8.83 -13.47 5.83
C ARG A 251 -8.55 -13.71 7.32
N ALA A 252 -9.54 -13.50 8.19
CA ALA A 252 -9.39 -13.74 9.63
C ALA A 252 -9.14 -15.22 9.95
N MET A 253 -9.78 -16.12 9.21
CA MET A 253 -9.55 -17.57 9.32
C MET A 253 -8.17 -17.96 8.82
N ALA A 254 -7.74 -17.44 7.67
CA ALA A 254 -6.40 -17.68 7.15
C ALA A 254 -5.32 -17.20 8.14
N LEU A 255 -5.50 -16.03 8.75
CA LEU A 255 -4.62 -15.53 9.81
C LEU A 255 -4.62 -16.45 11.04
N THR A 256 -5.80 -16.87 11.48
CA THR A 256 -5.96 -17.78 12.61
C THR A 256 -5.24 -19.12 12.33
N GLN A 257 -5.30 -19.63 11.10
CA GLN A 257 -4.58 -20.84 10.68
C GLN A 257 -3.05 -20.64 10.70
N VAL A 258 -2.54 -19.50 10.21
CA VAL A 258 -1.11 -19.17 10.28
C VAL A 258 -0.63 -19.10 11.72
N VAL A 259 -1.38 -18.41 12.60
CA VAL A 259 -1.04 -18.32 14.03
C VAL A 259 -0.99 -19.71 14.65
N ARG A 260 -1.95 -20.60 14.33
CA ARG A 260 -2.00 -21.98 14.86
C ARG A 260 -0.82 -22.83 14.44
N MET A 261 -0.46 -22.83 13.15
CA MET A 261 0.71 -23.58 12.66
C MET A 261 1.99 -23.16 13.37
N ASN A 262 2.01 -21.95 13.94
CA ASN A 262 3.18 -21.34 14.56
C ASN A 262 3.12 -21.27 16.11
N THR A 263 1.97 -21.53 16.73
CA THR A 263 1.84 -21.45 18.20
C THR A 263 2.75 -22.44 18.95
N ASN A 264 2.96 -23.65 18.43
CA ASN A 264 3.81 -24.66 19.09
C ASN A 264 5.32 -24.35 18.99
N SER A 265 5.72 -23.54 18.00
CA SER A 265 7.09 -23.10 17.79
C SER A 265 7.38 -21.75 18.43
N PHE A 266 6.41 -21.10 19.08
CA PHE A 266 6.59 -19.79 19.70
C PHE A 266 7.35 -19.86 21.04
N THR A 267 8.63 -19.51 21.03
CA THR A 267 9.55 -19.59 22.18
C THR A 267 9.04 -18.95 23.47
N PRO A 268 8.36 -17.78 23.47
CA PRO A 268 7.79 -17.20 24.68
C PRO A 268 6.74 -18.10 25.33
N LEU A 269 5.94 -18.85 24.57
CA LEU A 269 4.99 -19.83 25.12
C LEU A 269 5.69 -21.05 25.71
N LYS A 270 6.87 -21.44 25.19
CA LYS A 270 7.65 -22.56 25.76
C LYS A 270 8.16 -22.27 27.16
N ASN A 271 8.46 -21.00 27.45
CA ASN A 271 8.98 -20.56 28.75
C ASN A 271 7.88 -20.30 29.79
N LEU A 272 6.61 -20.36 29.40
CA LEU A 272 5.50 -20.27 30.35
C LEU A 272 5.32 -21.58 31.10
N THR A 273 4.98 -21.48 32.38
CA THR A 273 4.43 -22.61 33.15
C THR A 273 3.11 -23.06 32.55
N ASP A 274 2.70 -24.30 32.78
CA ASP A 274 1.43 -24.81 32.23
C ASP A 274 0.21 -24.01 32.74
N ASP A 275 0.24 -23.51 33.97
CA ASP A 275 -0.78 -22.60 34.50
C ASP A 275 -0.84 -21.28 33.73
N GLN A 276 0.32 -20.69 33.39
CA GLN A 276 0.38 -19.47 32.58
C GLN A 276 -0.11 -19.71 31.15
N LYS A 277 0.24 -20.86 30.56
CA LYS A 277 -0.27 -21.26 29.24
C LYS A 277 -1.78 -21.45 29.28
N MET A 278 -2.30 -22.11 30.31
CA MET A 278 -3.74 -22.32 30.51
C MET A 278 -4.48 -21.00 30.73
N ALA A 279 -3.93 -20.07 31.50
CA ALA A 279 -4.52 -18.74 31.68
C ALA A 279 -4.58 -17.95 30.36
N ALA A 280 -3.49 -17.96 29.58
CA ALA A 280 -3.45 -17.33 28.26
C ALA A 280 -4.45 -17.98 27.27
N LEU A 281 -4.55 -19.31 27.29
CA LEU A 281 -5.51 -20.06 26.49
C LEU A 281 -6.97 -19.73 26.88
N ALA A 282 -7.27 -19.61 28.17
CA ALA A 282 -8.59 -19.22 28.67
C ALA A 282 -8.97 -17.81 28.23
N GLU A 283 -8.03 -16.85 28.26
CA GLU A 283 -8.27 -15.49 27.75
C GLU A 283 -8.51 -15.50 26.24
N TYR A 284 -7.70 -16.23 25.47
CA TYR A 284 -7.88 -16.38 24.03
C TYR A 284 -9.22 -17.03 23.68
N ALA A 285 -9.59 -18.11 24.37
CA ALA A 285 -10.88 -18.79 24.24
C ALA A 285 -12.05 -17.82 24.50
N LYS A 286 -11.95 -17.02 25.55
CA LYS A 286 -12.94 -15.97 25.87
C LYS A 286 -13.07 -14.93 24.76
N LEU A 287 -11.96 -14.45 24.20
CA LEU A 287 -11.97 -13.50 23.08
C LEU A 287 -12.62 -14.09 21.83
N LYS A 288 -12.43 -15.39 21.59
CA LYS A 288 -13.06 -16.14 20.49
C LYS A 288 -14.48 -16.62 20.80
N GLY A 289 -14.96 -16.42 22.03
CA GLY A 289 -16.27 -16.85 22.48
C GLY A 289 -16.44 -18.38 22.51
N VAL A 290 -15.40 -19.09 22.93
CA VAL A 290 -15.38 -20.55 23.16
C VAL A 290 -14.99 -20.86 24.61
N SER A 291 -15.27 -22.08 25.07
CA SER A 291 -14.97 -22.49 26.45
C SER A 291 -13.67 -23.29 26.56
N VAL A 292 -12.94 -23.08 27.66
CA VAL A 292 -11.79 -23.89 28.09
C VAL A 292 -12.22 -24.77 29.25
N ASP A 293 -11.91 -26.07 29.18
CA ASP A 293 -11.96 -26.94 30.36
C ASP A 293 -10.60 -26.86 31.08
N THR A 294 -10.56 -26.17 32.21
CA THR A 294 -9.33 -26.00 32.99
C THR A 294 -8.88 -27.28 33.71
N LYS A 295 -9.67 -28.36 33.66
CA LYS A 295 -9.29 -29.66 34.22
C LYS A 295 -8.46 -30.52 33.28
N GLN A 296 -8.44 -30.17 31.99
CA GLN A 296 -7.65 -30.87 30.97
C GLN A 296 -6.17 -30.47 31.05
N SER A 297 -5.29 -31.32 30.51
CA SER A 297 -3.92 -30.88 30.25
C SER A 297 -3.91 -29.73 29.25
N TYR A 298 -2.85 -28.90 29.25
CA TYR A 298 -2.75 -27.79 28.30
C TYR A 298 -2.89 -28.23 26.83
N ALA A 299 -2.30 -29.37 26.47
CA ALA A 299 -2.38 -29.90 25.11
C ALA A 299 -3.82 -30.29 24.71
N GLU A 300 -4.54 -30.97 25.61
CA GLU A 300 -5.94 -31.36 25.38
C GLU A 300 -6.87 -30.14 25.34
N ALA A 301 -6.68 -29.20 26.28
CA ALA A 301 -7.43 -27.95 26.32
C ALA A 301 -7.20 -27.12 25.05
N LEU A 302 -5.95 -27.04 24.58
CA LEU A 302 -5.59 -26.34 23.36
C LEU A 302 -6.27 -26.98 22.14
N ALA A 303 -6.21 -28.31 22.01
CA ALA A 303 -6.89 -29.03 20.93
C ALA A 303 -8.41 -28.82 20.98
N SER A 304 -9.03 -28.92 22.16
CA SER A 304 -10.47 -28.69 22.33
C SER A 304 -10.88 -27.26 21.98
N VAL A 305 -10.11 -26.25 22.39
CA VAL A 305 -10.35 -24.84 22.03
C VAL A 305 -10.21 -24.65 20.53
N GLN A 306 -9.20 -25.25 19.89
CA GLN A 306 -8.99 -25.18 18.46
C GLN A 306 -10.17 -25.79 17.69
N ASP A 307 -10.64 -26.97 18.08
CA ASP A 307 -11.81 -27.64 17.47
C ASP A 307 -13.07 -26.79 17.61
N GLN A 308 -13.30 -26.16 18.78
CA GLN A 308 -14.43 -25.27 19.00
C GLN A 308 -14.35 -24.01 18.12
N ILE A 309 -13.16 -23.41 17.99
CA ILE A 309 -12.94 -22.26 17.10
C ILE A 309 -13.19 -22.67 15.65
N ASP A 310 -12.66 -23.82 15.20
CA ASP A 310 -12.87 -24.33 13.84
C ASP A 310 -14.32 -24.58 13.52
N LEU A 311 -15.04 -25.25 14.41
CA LEU A 311 -16.46 -25.51 14.23
C LEU A 311 -17.26 -24.21 14.14
N ARG A 312 -16.91 -23.22 14.97
CA ARG A 312 -17.56 -21.89 14.96
C ARG A 312 -17.25 -21.12 13.69
N GLU A 313 -15.97 -21.02 13.31
CA GLU A 313 -15.51 -20.31 12.11
C GLU A 313 -16.09 -20.97 10.85
N LYS A 314 -16.14 -22.31 10.80
CA LYS A 314 -16.81 -23.07 9.73
C LYS A 314 -18.30 -22.73 9.62
N ARG A 315 -19.06 -22.77 10.72
CA ARG A 315 -20.49 -22.41 10.73
C ARG A 315 -20.73 -20.97 10.31
N GLN A 316 -19.89 -20.05 10.80
CA GLN A 316 -19.94 -18.63 10.42
C GLN A 316 -19.70 -18.47 8.92
N MET A 317 -18.72 -19.18 8.35
CA MET A 317 -18.45 -19.16 6.92
C MET A 317 -19.55 -19.79 6.08
N GLU A 318 -20.15 -20.91 6.50
CA GLU A 318 -21.30 -21.51 5.82
C GLU A 318 -22.49 -20.55 5.78
N SER A 319 -22.74 -19.85 6.90
CA SER A 319 -23.76 -18.80 6.98
C SER A 319 -23.45 -17.62 6.06
N LEU A 320 -22.22 -17.10 6.09
CA LEU A 320 -21.79 -15.98 5.24
C LEU A 320 -21.80 -16.34 3.76
N ASN A 321 -21.39 -17.57 3.40
CA ASN A 321 -21.46 -18.08 2.03
C ASN A 321 -22.90 -18.17 1.53
N SER A 322 -23.81 -18.66 2.36
CA SER A 322 -25.23 -18.76 2.00
C SER A 322 -25.86 -17.37 1.83
N ALA A 323 -25.56 -16.45 2.75
CA ALA A 323 -26.00 -15.06 2.67
C ALA A 323 -25.42 -14.33 1.45
N ALA A 324 -24.13 -14.50 1.16
CA ALA A 324 -23.48 -13.87 0.00
C ALA A 324 -24.06 -14.38 -1.32
N LYS A 325 -24.35 -15.68 -1.44
CA LYS A 325 -25.03 -16.24 -2.62
C LYS A 325 -26.44 -15.65 -2.81
N LEU A 326 -27.18 -15.45 -1.72
CA LEU A 326 -28.51 -14.84 -1.79
C LEU A 326 -28.42 -13.37 -2.20
N GLU A 327 -27.47 -12.63 -1.64
CA GLU A 327 -27.22 -11.23 -1.99
C GLU A 327 -26.85 -11.08 -3.46
N VAL A 328 -25.94 -11.89 -3.98
CA VAL A 328 -25.56 -11.83 -5.41
C VAL A 328 -26.73 -12.15 -6.32
N ARG A 329 -27.58 -13.12 -5.96
CA ARG A 329 -28.82 -13.38 -6.71
C ARG A 329 -29.75 -12.17 -6.72
N LYS A 330 -29.88 -11.48 -5.58
CA LYS A 330 -30.67 -10.26 -5.46
C LYS A 330 -30.08 -9.14 -6.33
N GLN A 331 -28.78 -8.91 -6.26
CA GLN A 331 -28.08 -7.89 -7.06
C GLN A 331 -28.22 -8.16 -8.57
N ASN A 332 -28.08 -9.42 -9.01
CA ASN A 332 -28.30 -9.80 -10.41
C ASN A 332 -29.75 -9.55 -10.85
N LYS A 333 -30.73 -9.87 -10.00
CA LYS A 333 -32.15 -9.59 -10.27
C LYS A 333 -32.42 -8.08 -10.39
N GLU A 334 -31.83 -7.27 -9.52
CA GLU A 334 -31.93 -5.80 -9.59
C GLU A 334 -31.26 -5.24 -10.86
N LEU A 335 -30.14 -5.83 -11.26
CA LEU A 335 -29.42 -5.47 -12.48
C LEU A 335 -30.20 -5.84 -13.76
N GLU A 336 -30.85 -7.00 -13.77
CA GLU A 336 -31.75 -7.43 -14.84
C GLU A 336 -32.99 -6.52 -14.93
N ALA A 337 -33.54 -6.09 -13.79
CA ALA A 337 -34.69 -5.19 -13.75
C ALA A 337 -34.41 -3.83 -14.42
N THR A 338 -33.16 -3.35 -14.41
CA THR A 338 -32.74 -2.11 -15.09
C THR A 338 -32.21 -2.33 -16.51
N ALA A 339 -32.19 -3.57 -17.03
CA ALA A 339 -31.58 -3.89 -18.32
C ALA A 339 -32.24 -3.15 -19.49
N ALA A 340 -33.57 -3.01 -19.49
CA ALA A 340 -34.30 -2.30 -20.55
C ALA A 340 -33.95 -0.80 -20.57
N GLN A 341 -33.88 -0.16 -19.41
CA GLN A 341 -33.46 1.26 -19.30
C GLN A 341 -32.03 1.46 -19.79
N ARG A 342 -31.13 0.52 -19.49
CA ARG A 342 -29.74 0.56 -19.98
C ARG A 342 -29.68 0.42 -21.50
N GLU A 343 -30.54 -0.40 -22.09
CA GLU A 343 -30.61 -0.58 -23.54
C GLU A 343 -31.13 0.67 -24.25
N GLU A 344 -32.15 1.33 -23.68
CA GLU A 344 -32.70 2.56 -24.21
C GLU A 344 -31.64 3.67 -24.32
N VAL A 345 -30.82 3.86 -23.28
CA VAL A 345 -29.76 4.88 -23.29
C VAL A 345 -28.76 4.65 -24.42
N VAL A 346 -28.38 3.40 -24.69
CA VAL A 346 -27.41 3.04 -25.73
C VAL A 346 -27.90 3.45 -27.13
N GLN A 347 -29.21 3.58 -27.34
CA GLN A 347 -29.82 3.91 -28.63
C GLN A 347 -29.98 5.42 -28.90
N THR A 348 -29.83 6.29 -27.89
CA THR A 348 -30.17 7.71 -28.00
C THR A 348 -29.16 8.54 -28.82
N LYS A 349 -27.95 8.75 -28.27
CA LYS A 349 -26.91 9.61 -28.84
C LYS A 349 -25.55 9.01 -28.54
N SER A 350 -24.55 9.21 -29.40
CA SER A 350 -23.22 8.65 -29.15
C SER A 350 -22.54 9.38 -27.98
N LEU A 351 -21.97 8.64 -27.03
CA LEU A 351 -21.15 9.23 -25.95
C LEU A 351 -20.01 10.11 -26.50
N SER A 352 -19.43 9.75 -27.65
CA SER A 352 -18.39 10.55 -28.31
C SER A 352 -18.92 11.92 -28.73
N GLU A 353 -20.15 11.99 -29.24
CA GLU A 353 -20.78 13.25 -29.64
C GLU A 353 -21.11 14.10 -28.41
N MET A 354 -21.61 13.50 -27.33
CA MET A 354 -21.85 14.22 -26.07
C MET A 354 -20.56 14.82 -25.52
N VAL A 355 -19.48 14.04 -25.47
CA VAL A 355 -18.19 14.50 -24.94
C VAL A 355 -17.57 15.57 -25.83
N LYS A 356 -17.61 15.42 -27.16
CA LYS A 356 -17.16 16.47 -28.10
C LYS A 356 -17.96 17.77 -27.96
N ALA A 357 -19.25 17.66 -27.69
CA ALA A 357 -20.14 18.81 -27.44
C ALA A 357 -20.00 19.39 -26.03
N ASN A 358 -19.15 18.81 -25.18
CA ASN A 358 -19.04 19.14 -23.76
C ASN A 358 -20.37 19.03 -22.99
N ASP A 359 -21.24 18.12 -23.42
CA ASP A 359 -22.57 17.83 -22.86
C ASP A 359 -22.44 17.02 -21.56
N ARG A 360 -21.90 17.68 -20.52
CA ARG A 360 -21.61 17.07 -19.21
C ARG A 360 -22.85 16.48 -18.56
N ALA A 361 -23.97 17.18 -18.62
CA ALA A 361 -25.24 16.69 -18.07
C ALA A 361 -25.72 15.43 -18.79
N GLY A 362 -25.73 15.42 -20.13
CA GLY A 362 -26.10 14.24 -20.91
C GLY A 362 -25.19 13.04 -20.66
N VAL A 363 -23.87 13.27 -20.54
CA VAL A 363 -22.93 12.20 -20.16
C VAL A 363 -23.20 11.68 -18.75
N ALA A 364 -23.37 12.55 -17.76
CA ALA A 364 -23.65 12.15 -16.38
C ALA A 364 -24.94 11.31 -16.29
N ASP A 365 -26.01 11.76 -16.95
CA ASP A 365 -27.29 11.05 -16.97
C ASP A 365 -27.21 9.69 -17.67
N ALA A 366 -26.45 9.60 -18.78
CA ALA A 366 -26.22 8.34 -19.47
C ALA A 366 -25.42 7.37 -18.58
N MET A 367 -24.39 7.84 -17.91
CA MET A 367 -23.56 7.03 -17.01
C MET A 367 -24.34 6.55 -15.79
N GLU A 368 -25.13 7.43 -15.17
CA GLU A 368 -25.97 7.10 -14.02
C GLU A 368 -26.98 6.00 -14.33
N LYS A 369 -27.53 5.97 -15.56
CA LYS A 369 -28.42 4.90 -16.00
C LYS A 369 -27.68 3.61 -16.37
N ILE A 370 -26.50 3.70 -16.99
CA ILE A 370 -25.76 2.54 -17.50
C ILE A 370 -25.02 1.77 -16.40
N PHE A 371 -24.53 2.47 -15.37
CA PHE A 371 -23.70 1.86 -14.34
C PHE A 371 -24.40 0.70 -13.63
N PRO A 372 -23.69 -0.41 -13.38
CA PRO A 372 -24.24 -1.60 -12.73
C PRO A 372 -24.27 -1.41 -11.20
N TRP A 373 -24.97 -0.37 -10.72
CA TRP A 373 -24.99 0.03 -9.31
C TRP A 373 -25.37 -1.10 -8.33
N ALA A 374 -26.19 -2.06 -8.78
CA ALA A 374 -26.64 -3.17 -7.94
C ALA A 374 -25.47 -4.03 -7.42
N ILE A 375 -24.48 -4.31 -8.29
CA ILE A 375 -23.37 -5.23 -7.99
C ILE A 375 -22.10 -4.54 -7.44
N MET A 376 -22.05 -3.21 -7.48
CA MET A 376 -20.91 -2.45 -6.94
C MET A 376 -20.87 -2.53 -5.41
N GLU A 377 -19.67 -2.53 -4.84
CA GLU A 377 -19.51 -2.40 -3.39
C GLU A 377 -19.78 -0.96 -2.90
N PRO A 378 -20.14 -0.73 -1.62
CA PRO A 378 -20.46 0.62 -1.11
C PRO A 378 -19.40 1.71 -1.36
N THR A 379 -18.11 1.41 -1.18
CA THR A 379 -17.00 2.33 -1.47
C THR A 379 -16.94 2.69 -2.94
N GLU A 380 -17.10 1.68 -3.80
CA GLU A 380 -17.14 1.83 -5.24
C GLU A 380 -18.35 2.69 -5.68
N LYS A 381 -19.55 2.44 -5.15
CA LYS A 381 -20.74 3.27 -5.43
C LYS A 381 -20.51 4.73 -5.04
N THR A 382 -19.88 4.96 -3.88
CA THR A 382 -19.58 6.31 -3.38
C THR A 382 -18.66 7.04 -4.35
N PHE A 383 -17.56 6.39 -4.75
CA PHE A 383 -16.62 6.95 -5.71
C PHE A 383 -17.28 7.27 -7.06
N TRP A 384 -18.02 6.33 -7.63
CA TRP A 384 -18.66 6.53 -8.93
C TRP A 384 -19.76 7.59 -8.90
N ARG A 385 -20.47 7.75 -7.77
CA ARG A 385 -21.43 8.85 -7.59
C ARG A 385 -20.74 10.20 -7.51
N ASP A 386 -19.66 10.31 -6.73
CA ASP A 386 -18.86 11.53 -6.67
C ASP A 386 -18.29 11.88 -8.05
N TYR A 387 -17.86 10.86 -8.80
CA TYR A 387 -17.36 11.01 -10.16
C TYR A 387 -18.44 11.53 -11.13
N VAL A 388 -19.63 10.93 -11.13
CA VAL A 388 -20.76 11.35 -11.97
C VAL A 388 -21.23 12.77 -11.59
N ASP A 389 -21.30 13.07 -10.29
CA ASP A 389 -21.62 14.42 -9.83
C ASP A 389 -20.55 15.43 -10.28
N ALA A 390 -19.26 15.09 -10.17
CA ALA A 390 -18.18 15.96 -10.61
C ALA A 390 -18.11 16.12 -12.15
N ILE A 391 -18.68 15.19 -12.92
CA ILE A 391 -18.93 15.43 -14.35
C ILE A 391 -19.96 16.54 -14.51
N ARG A 392 -21.11 16.40 -13.83
CA ARG A 392 -22.27 17.29 -13.94
C ARG A 392 -21.96 18.69 -13.41
N HIS A 393 -21.22 18.77 -12.31
CA HIS A 393 -20.91 19.97 -11.55
C HIS A 393 -19.40 20.02 -11.21
N PRO A 394 -18.51 20.24 -12.20
CA PRO A 394 -17.08 20.23 -11.94
C PRO A 394 -16.70 21.37 -10.97
N ASN A 395 -15.95 21.03 -9.93
CA ASN A 395 -15.35 22.00 -9.03
C ASN A 395 -13.88 22.15 -9.39
N TYR A 396 -13.55 23.30 -9.97
CA TYR A 396 -12.18 23.61 -10.35
C TYR A 396 -11.39 24.36 -9.27
N GLU A 397 -12.01 24.68 -8.15
CA GLU A 397 -11.33 25.16 -6.96
C GLU A 397 -10.48 24.03 -6.40
N GLY A 398 -9.16 24.21 -6.46
CA GLY A 398 -8.22 23.16 -6.13
C GLY A 398 -8.21 22.00 -7.12
N ALA A 399 -8.65 22.17 -8.38
CA ALA A 399 -8.39 21.18 -9.42
C ALA A 399 -6.89 20.84 -9.53
N GLN A 400 -6.59 19.63 -9.98
CA GLN A 400 -5.21 19.18 -10.21
C GLN A 400 -4.80 19.47 -11.65
N ILE A 401 -3.56 19.95 -11.83
CA ILE A 401 -2.92 19.97 -13.14
C ILE A 401 -2.13 18.66 -13.30
N LEU A 402 -2.47 17.88 -14.32
CA LEU A 402 -1.89 16.55 -14.52
C LEU A 402 -1.44 16.39 -15.96
N PHE A 403 -0.44 15.55 -16.17
CA PHE A 403 0.11 15.24 -17.49
C PHE A 403 -0.24 13.82 -17.90
N ARG A 404 -0.43 13.61 -19.20
CA ARG A 404 -0.63 12.29 -19.79
C ARG A 404 0.20 12.14 -21.06
N GLY A 405 0.96 11.06 -21.14
CA GLY A 405 1.49 10.57 -22.41
C GLY A 405 0.42 9.80 -23.15
N MET A 406 0.26 10.09 -24.44
CA MET A 406 -0.57 9.33 -25.35
C MET A 406 0.33 8.51 -26.27
N ASP A 407 0.05 7.22 -26.37
CA ASP A 407 0.65 6.36 -27.39
C ASP A 407 -0.04 6.54 -28.75
N GLU A 408 0.45 5.83 -29.76
CA GLU A 408 -0.06 5.87 -31.14
C GLU A 408 -1.47 5.29 -31.33
N ASP A 409 -1.88 4.39 -30.42
CA ASP A 409 -3.17 3.71 -30.46
C ASP A 409 -4.27 4.53 -29.76
N GLU A 410 -3.89 5.53 -28.97
CA GLU A 410 -4.82 6.38 -28.25
C GLU A 410 -5.54 7.37 -29.18
N LYS A 411 -6.87 7.25 -29.19
CA LYS A 411 -7.75 8.07 -30.03
C LYS A 411 -8.32 9.25 -29.26
N LEU A 412 -7.83 10.44 -29.59
CA LEU A 412 -8.44 11.70 -29.18
C LEU A 412 -9.82 11.87 -29.82
N GLN A 413 -10.81 12.25 -29.00
CA GLN A 413 -12.13 12.67 -29.47
C GLN A 413 -12.04 14.12 -29.96
N GLU A 414 -11.46 14.31 -31.14
CA GLU A 414 -11.18 15.64 -31.69
C GLU A 414 -12.44 16.50 -31.84
N VAL A 415 -12.33 17.73 -31.35
CA VAL A 415 -13.29 18.82 -31.59
C VAL A 415 -12.67 19.71 -32.66
N ARG A 416 -13.37 19.85 -33.79
CA ARG A 416 -12.92 20.64 -34.94
C ARG A 416 -13.82 21.84 -35.14
N ASP A 417 -13.25 22.96 -35.54
CA ASP A 417 -14.01 24.14 -35.97
C ASP A 417 -14.63 23.93 -37.36
N SER A 418 -15.38 24.94 -37.83
CA SER A 418 -16.02 24.92 -39.15
C SER A 418 -15.04 24.85 -40.32
N LYS A 419 -13.75 25.14 -40.09
CA LYS A 419 -12.67 25.02 -41.08
C LYS A 419 -11.91 23.69 -40.97
N GLY A 420 -12.36 22.79 -40.10
CA GLY A 420 -11.76 21.48 -39.87
C GLY A 420 -10.51 21.52 -38.98
N LYS A 421 -10.13 22.66 -38.40
CA LYS A 421 -8.99 22.78 -37.48
C LYS A 421 -9.35 22.19 -36.13
N ILE A 422 -8.46 21.38 -35.56
CA ILE A 422 -8.63 20.85 -34.20
C ILE A 422 -8.49 22.01 -33.21
N ILE A 423 -9.54 22.26 -32.43
CA ILE A 423 -9.58 23.31 -31.40
C ILE A 423 -9.62 22.73 -29.97
N GLY A 424 -9.81 21.42 -29.84
CA GLY A 424 -9.79 20.69 -28.58
C GLY A 424 -10.01 19.20 -28.78
N GLY A 425 -10.16 18.45 -27.69
CA GLY A 425 -10.55 17.05 -27.78
C GLY A 425 -10.75 16.41 -26.41
N GLY A 426 -11.59 15.38 -26.37
CA GLY A 426 -11.77 14.54 -25.18
C GLY A 426 -10.91 13.27 -25.23
N LEU A 427 -10.66 12.64 -24.09
CA LEU A 427 -9.97 11.35 -24.02
C LEU A 427 -10.89 10.30 -23.46
N PHE A 428 -10.68 9.05 -23.85
CA PHE A 428 -11.37 7.88 -23.32
C PHE A 428 -10.36 6.87 -22.80
N SER A 429 -10.74 6.11 -21.77
CA SER A 429 -9.93 4.98 -21.30
C SER A 429 -9.78 3.95 -22.42
N LYS A 430 -8.68 3.20 -22.38
CA LYS A 430 -8.41 2.14 -23.36
C LYS A 430 -9.56 1.13 -23.44
N ARG A 431 -10.25 0.88 -22.33
CA ARG A 431 -11.44 0.02 -22.30
C ARG A 431 -12.59 0.53 -23.18
N LEU A 432 -12.76 1.85 -23.28
CA LEU A 432 -13.78 2.50 -24.12
C LEU A 432 -13.32 2.67 -25.56
N THR A 433 -12.01 2.71 -25.84
CA THR A 433 -11.51 2.77 -27.21
C THR A 433 -11.28 1.39 -27.83
N ALA A 434 -11.13 0.33 -27.03
CA ALA A 434 -10.88 -1.03 -27.50
C ALA A 434 -12.07 -1.63 -28.28
N GLY A 435 -11.78 -2.28 -29.41
CA GLY A 435 -12.76 -2.99 -30.25
C GLY A 435 -13.72 -2.09 -31.02
N SER A 436 -14.58 -2.72 -31.82
CA SER A 436 -15.69 -2.07 -32.54
C SER A 436 -16.92 -1.89 -31.62
N GLY A 437 -17.84 -1.00 -32.02
CA GLY A 437 -19.08 -0.73 -31.27
C GLY A 437 -19.13 0.67 -30.64
N SER A 438 -20.34 1.11 -30.27
CA SER A 438 -20.54 2.43 -29.67
C SER A 438 -19.91 2.50 -28.27
N HIS A 439 -19.46 3.68 -27.87
CA HIS A 439 -18.87 3.88 -26.54
C HIS A 439 -19.88 3.63 -25.41
N LEU A 440 -21.19 3.90 -25.62
CA LEU A 440 -22.23 3.55 -24.65
C LEU A 440 -22.39 2.03 -24.50
N TYR A 441 -22.31 1.26 -25.59
CA TYR A 441 -22.30 -0.20 -25.51
C TYR A 441 -21.09 -0.73 -24.73
N LYS A 442 -19.92 -0.08 -24.89
CA LYS A 442 -18.72 -0.41 -24.11
C LYS A 442 -18.87 -0.06 -22.63
N LEU A 443 -19.56 1.04 -22.29
CA LEU A 443 -19.92 1.37 -20.91
C LEU A 443 -20.86 0.32 -20.29
N LYS A 444 -21.82 -0.23 -21.05
CA LYS A 444 -22.64 -1.37 -20.57
C LYS A 444 -21.77 -2.58 -20.22
N GLY A 445 -20.68 -2.77 -20.97
CA GLY A 445 -19.66 -3.79 -20.70
C GLY A 445 -18.79 -3.55 -19.45
N LEU A 446 -18.99 -2.44 -18.71
CA LEU A 446 -18.30 -2.19 -17.44
C LEU A 446 -18.67 -3.20 -16.36
N GLN A 447 -19.87 -3.78 -16.40
CA GLN A 447 -20.25 -4.87 -15.50
C GLN A 447 -19.17 -5.95 -15.49
N LYS A 448 -18.84 -6.47 -16.68
CA LYS A 448 -17.80 -7.50 -16.82
C LYS A 448 -16.44 -6.98 -16.36
N THR A 449 -16.12 -5.71 -16.65
CA THR A 449 -14.89 -5.09 -16.16
C THR A 449 -14.86 -5.08 -14.63
N PHE A 450 -15.91 -4.65 -13.92
CA PHE A 450 -15.92 -4.68 -12.47
C PHE A 450 -15.82 -6.10 -11.92
N GLU A 451 -16.52 -7.04 -12.56
CA GLU A 451 -16.47 -8.46 -12.21
C GLU A 451 -15.07 -9.07 -12.34
N THR A 452 -14.35 -8.75 -13.42
CA THR A 452 -13.04 -9.38 -13.70
C THR A 452 -11.85 -8.57 -13.20
N PHE A 453 -11.94 -7.24 -13.22
CA PHE A 453 -10.86 -6.32 -12.86
C PHE A 453 -10.92 -5.88 -11.40
N GLY A 454 -12.09 -5.93 -10.76
CA GLY A 454 -12.24 -5.65 -9.33
C GLY A 454 -11.96 -6.84 -8.42
N THR A 455 -11.65 -8.01 -8.99
CA THR A 455 -11.42 -9.26 -8.23
C THR A 455 -10.00 -9.77 -8.40
N ASN A 456 -9.66 -10.80 -7.62
CA ASN A 456 -8.31 -11.39 -7.61
C ASN A 456 -7.93 -12.18 -8.86
N GLY A 457 -8.81 -12.30 -9.86
CA GLY A 457 -8.51 -12.87 -11.18
C GLY A 457 -7.81 -14.23 -11.12
N VAL A 458 -8.56 -15.33 -11.28
CA VAL A 458 -8.10 -16.74 -11.22
C VAL A 458 -7.37 -17.15 -9.93
N ASN A 459 -7.73 -18.30 -9.37
CA ASN A 459 -6.99 -18.88 -8.24
C ASN A 459 -5.61 -19.37 -8.71
N THR A 460 -4.78 -19.83 -7.75
CA THR A 460 -3.48 -20.45 -8.02
C THR A 460 -3.53 -21.65 -8.99
N SER A 461 -4.70 -22.27 -9.18
CA SER A 461 -4.92 -23.34 -10.17
C SER A 461 -5.32 -22.83 -11.56
N GLY A 462 -5.27 -21.52 -11.82
CA GLY A 462 -5.72 -20.90 -13.08
C GLY A 462 -7.23 -20.99 -13.30
N LYS A 463 -8.00 -21.53 -12.33
CA LYS A 463 -9.46 -21.60 -12.40
C LYS A 463 -10.02 -20.27 -11.92
N PRO A 464 -11.01 -19.69 -12.61
CA PRO A 464 -11.70 -18.52 -12.11
C PRO A 464 -12.20 -18.82 -10.69
N ILE A 465 -11.72 -18.08 -9.68
CA ILE A 465 -12.44 -18.04 -8.41
C ILE A 465 -13.83 -17.56 -8.80
N SER A 466 -14.88 -18.30 -8.43
CA SER A 466 -16.25 -17.95 -8.83
C SER A 466 -16.46 -16.46 -8.57
N PRO A 467 -16.55 -15.63 -9.63
CA PRO A 467 -16.54 -14.16 -9.47
C PRO A 467 -17.77 -13.70 -8.70
N LEU A 468 -18.80 -14.55 -8.66
CA LEU A 468 -20.09 -14.35 -8.02
C LEU A 468 -20.06 -14.21 -6.49
N ILE A 469 -18.94 -14.40 -5.78
CA ILE A 469 -18.94 -14.23 -4.32
C ILE A 469 -17.74 -13.42 -3.80
N GLN A 470 -16.86 -12.94 -4.69
CA GLN A 470 -15.77 -12.06 -4.27
C GLN A 470 -16.26 -10.61 -4.27
N PRO A 471 -15.95 -9.82 -3.23
CA PRO A 471 -16.19 -8.39 -3.27
C PRO A 471 -15.32 -7.76 -4.37
N HIS A 472 -15.91 -6.86 -5.15
CA HIS A 472 -15.20 -6.03 -6.12
C HIS A 472 -14.66 -4.80 -5.40
N THR A 473 -13.36 -4.56 -5.41
CA THR A 473 -12.78 -3.39 -4.70
C THR A 473 -12.11 -2.43 -5.68
N LEU A 474 -12.24 -1.12 -5.42
CA LEU A 474 -11.52 -0.08 -6.16
C LEU A 474 -10.02 -0.32 -6.05
N SER A 475 -9.54 -0.64 -4.84
CA SER A 475 -8.14 -0.97 -4.58
C SER A 475 -7.63 -2.05 -5.51
N LYS A 476 -8.44 -3.09 -5.77
CA LYS A 476 -8.07 -4.16 -6.70
C LYS A 476 -8.12 -3.71 -8.15
N MET A 477 -9.10 -2.89 -8.55
CA MET A 477 -9.12 -2.31 -9.90
C MET A 477 -7.87 -1.44 -10.16
N MET A 478 -7.45 -0.66 -9.17
CA MET A 478 -6.24 0.18 -9.22
C MET A 478 -4.97 -0.68 -9.32
N SER A 479 -4.88 -1.74 -8.51
CA SER A 479 -3.78 -2.70 -8.57
C SER A 479 -3.70 -3.40 -9.93
N ASN A 480 -4.84 -3.87 -10.45
CA ASN A 480 -4.90 -4.58 -11.72
C ASN A 480 -4.65 -3.63 -12.91
N HIS A 481 -5.00 -2.34 -12.78
CA HIS A 481 -4.71 -1.34 -13.80
C HIS A 481 -3.21 -1.17 -14.07
N ALA A 482 -2.39 -1.17 -13.01
CA ALA A 482 -0.94 -1.08 -13.13
C ALA A 482 -0.35 -2.25 -13.95
N GLY A 483 -0.94 -3.45 -13.85
CA GLY A 483 -0.51 -4.62 -14.63
C GLY A 483 -1.15 -4.73 -16.01
N ASN A 484 -2.35 -4.19 -16.20
CA ASN A 484 -3.09 -4.25 -17.46
C ASN A 484 -3.96 -2.99 -17.65
N PRO A 485 -3.40 -1.90 -18.18
CA PRO A 485 -4.16 -0.66 -18.34
C PRO A 485 -5.27 -0.77 -19.40
N ALA A 486 -5.16 -1.69 -20.36
CA ALA A 486 -6.10 -1.83 -21.48
C ALA A 486 -7.50 -2.31 -21.05
N GLY A 487 -7.57 -3.17 -20.04
CA GLY A 487 -8.84 -3.71 -19.51
C GLY A 487 -9.54 -2.82 -18.48
N SER A 488 -8.85 -1.79 -18.00
CA SER A 488 -9.27 -0.95 -16.89
C SER A 488 -10.18 0.21 -17.31
N PRO A 489 -11.12 0.65 -16.45
CA PRO A 489 -11.90 1.85 -16.69
C PRO A 489 -11.11 3.14 -16.44
N PHE A 490 -9.83 3.09 -16.06
CA PHE A 490 -9.04 4.28 -15.73
C PHE A 490 -8.17 4.80 -16.89
N ILE A 491 -7.83 6.08 -16.78
CA ILE A 491 -6.89 6.83 -17.61
C ILE A 491 -5.71 7.20 -16.69
N SER A 492 -4.54 6.62 -16.91
CA SER A 492 -3.30 6.97 -16.18
C SER A 492 -2.87 8.40 -16.48
N LEU A 493 -2.66 9.18 -15.43
CA LEU A 493 -2.09 10.51 -15.43
C LEU A 493 -0.91 10.56 -14.47
N SER A 494 -0.06 11.57 -14.58
CA SER A 494 1.05 11.78 -13.66
C SER A 494 1.19 13.26 -13.29
N TYR A 495 1.70 13.50 -12.09
CA TYR A 495 2.25 14.79 -11.70
C TYR A 495 3.62 15.06 -12.35
N ASP A 496 4.34 14.01 -12.75
CA ASP A 496 5.65 14.11 -13.35
C ASP A 496 5.53 14.12 -14.88
N LEU A 497 5.87 15.27 -15.47
CA LEU A 497 5.89 15.42 -16.91
C LEU A 497 6.90 14.47 -17.57
N GLN A 498 8.02 14.14 -16.92
CA GLN A 498 9.01 13.23 -17.48
C GLN A 498 8.43 11.83 -17.67
N VAL A 499 7.59 11.38 -16.72
CA VAL A 499 6.87 10.10 -16.81
C VAL A 499 5.88 10.16 -17.97
N ALA A 500 5.06 11.22 -18.05
CA ALA A 500 4.13 11.41 -19.17
C ALA A 500 4.84 11.47 -20.52
N HIS A 501 6.02 12.08 -20.60
CA HIS A 501 6.83 12.15 -21.83
C HIS A 501 7.28 10.77 -22.30
N GLN A 502 7.71 9.89 -21.39
CA GLN A 502 8.10 8.51 -21.72
C GLN A 502 6.94 7.72 -22.35
N PHE A 503 5.71 7.91 -21.86
CA PHE A 503 4.52 7.28 -22.43
C PHE A 503 3.99 7.98 -23.69
N GLY A 504 4.38 9.23 -23.93
CA GLY A 504 3.98 10.05 -25.09
C GLY A 504 4.75 9.74 -26.37
N THR A 505 5.21 8.49 -26.54
CA THR A 505 6.08 8.08 -27.64
C THR A 505 5.31 7.30 -28.71
N GLY A 506 5.36 7.75 -29.96
CA GLY A 506 4.94 6.96 -31.12
C GLY A 506 6.04 6.00 -31.60
N LYS A 507 5.66 4.92 -32.26
CA LYS A 507 6.57 3.95 -32.85
C LYS A 507 6.40 3.91 -34.37
N VAL A 508 7.52 3.91 -35.08
CA VAL A 508 7.56 3.73 -36.52
C VAL A 508 8.31 2.45 -36.80
N ILE A 509 7.57 1.45 -37.28
CA ILE A 509 8.14 0.17 -37.70
C ILE A 509 8.55 0.27 -39.17
N ILE A 510 9.83 0.09 -39.46
CA ILE A 510 10.38 -0.03 -40.81
C ILE A 510 10.43 -1.51 -41.18
N GLU A 511 9.87 -1.86 -42.33
CA GLU A 511 9.83 -3.26 -42.81
C GLU A 511 11.12 -3.71 -43.49
N ASP A 512 11.96 -2.76 -43.91
CA ASP A 512 13.17 -2.99 -44.70
C ASP A 512 14.45 -2.61 -43.90
N ASP A 513 15.58 -3.23 -44.25
CA ASP A 513 16.86 -3.12 -43.51
C ASP A 513 17.60 -1.81 -43.80
N THR A 514 17.16 -1.07 -44.83
CA THR A 514 17.64 0.26 -45.17
C THR A 514 16.64 1.28 -44.68
N ILE A 515 17.07 2.33 -43.96
CA ILE A 515 16.23 3.49 -43.66
C ILE A 515 16.05 4.23 -44.99
N PRO A 516 14.89 4.16 -45.67
CA PRO A 516 14.80 4.82 -46.97
C PRO A 516 14.85 6.34 -46.75
N GLU A 517 15.36 7.11 -47.70
CA GLU A 517 15.32 8.59 -47.66
C GLU A 517 13.87 9.12 -47.52
N SER A 518 12.88 8.31 -47.90
CA SER A 518 11.45 8.56 -47.68
C SER A 518 11.00 8.43 -46.22
N THR A 519 11.83 7.89 -45.33
CA THR A 519 11.56 7.80 -43.88
C THR A 519 11.41 9.18 -43.28
N ASP A 520 12.20 10.17 -43.68
CA ASP A 520 12.05 11.54 -43.16
C ASP A 520 10.71 12.14 -43.56
N LYS A 521 10.27 11.94 -44.80
CA LYS A 521 8.95 12.38 -45.26
C LYS A 521 7.82 11.64 -44.52
N LYS A 522 7.97 10.33 -44.30
CA LYS A 522 6.99 9.50 -43.57
C LYS A 522 6.94 9.87 -42.08
N MET A 523 8.09 10.14 -41.46
CA MET A 523 8.22 10.62 -40.08
C MET A 523 7.57 11.99 -39.94
N MET A 524 7.84 12.92 -40.86
CA MET A 524 7.18 14.23 -40.89
C MET A 524 5.67 14.11 -41.10
N ALA A 525 5.21 13.21 -41.96
CA ALA A 525 3.78 12.96 -42.16
C ALA A 525 3.11 12.36 -40.91
N LEU A 526 3.81 11.48 -40.19
CA LEU A 526 3.29 10.86 -38.96
C LEU A 526 3.24 11.83 -37.79
N ARG A 527 4.16 12.82 -37.72
CA ARG A 527 4.22 13.85 -36.66
C ARG A 527 2.93 14.65 -36.48
N ASP A 528 2.16 14.83 -37.55
CA ASP A 528 0.90 15.58 -37.50
C ASP A 528 -0.33 14.69 -37.28
N THR A 529 -0.10 13.38 -37.15
CA THR A 529 -1.14 12.38 -36.86
C THR A 529 -1.06 11.88 -35.42
N ASN A 530 -2.16 11.31 -34.92
CA ASN A 530 -2.18 10.65 -33.61
C ASN A 530 -1.23 9.44 -33.54
N ALA A 531 -0.81 8.90 -34.69
CA ALA A 531 0.12 7.76 -34.75
C ALA A 531 1.53 8.09 -34.22
N SER A 532 1.83 9.37 -33.96
CA SER A 532 3.12 9.78 -33.39
C SER A 532 3.10 9.91 -31.86
N GLY A 533 1.99 9.58 -31.22
CA GLY A 533 1.79 9.81 -29.79
C GLY A 533 1.64 11.30 -29.46
N GLY A 534 1.79 11.65 -28.18
CA GLY A 534 1.76 13.05 -27.73
C GLY A 534 1.73 13.20 -26.22
N ILE A 535 1.67 14.45 -25.77
CA ILE A 535 1.49 14.78 -24.35
C ILE A 535 0.29 15.72 -24.22
N VAL A 536 -0.49 15.51 -23.16
CA VAL A 536 -1.65 16.31 -22.80
C VAL A 536 -1.48 16.86 -21.40
N THR A 537 -1.76 18.15 -21.23
CA THR A 537 -1.89 18.82 -19.92
C THR A 537 -3.37 19.01 -19.61
N LEU A 538 -3.77 18.54 -18.44
CA LEU A 538 -5.16 18.45 -18.00
C LEU A 538 -5.41 19.27 -16.74
N ARG A 539 -6.60 19.86 -16.62
CA ARG A 539 -7.15 20.38 -15.36
C ARG A 539 -8.34 19.54 -14.96
N ILE A 540 -8.23 18.79 -13.88
CA ILE A 540 -9.25 17.82 -13.47
C ILE A 540 -9.71 18.10 -12.04
N ASP A 541 -11.03 18.03 -11.83
CA ASP A 541 -11.64 17.99 -10.50
C ASP A 541 -11.08 16.81 -9.69
N LYS A 542 -10.61 17.08 -8.47
CA LYS A 542 -10.03 16.08 -7.56
C LYS A 542 -10.96 14.91 -7.25
N ARG A 543 -12.29 15.10 -7.34
CA ARG A 543 -13.28 14.04 -7.13
C ARG A 543 -13.30 13.02 -8.28
N ARG A 544 -12.75 13.39 -9.44
CA ARG A 544 -12.67 12.52 -10.63
C ARG A 544 -11.36 11.73 -10.72
N THR A 545 -10.50 11.85 -9.70
CA THR A 545 -9.17 11.24 -9.69
C THR A 545 -8.94 10.36 -8.45
N LEU A 546 -8.17 9.29 -8.62
CA LEU A 546 -7.65 8.46 -7.53
C LEU A 546 -6.14 8.42 -7.61
N VAL A 547 -5.45 8.70 -6.51
CA VAL A 547 -3.99 8.54 -6.47
C VAL A 547 -3.67 7.05 -6.37
N ASN A 548 -2.88 6.51 -7.30
CA ASN A 548 -2.57 5.07 -7.31
C ASN A 548 -1.42 4.71 -6.37
N THR A 549 -1.62 4.89 -5.06
CA THR A 549 -0.65 4.49 -4.02
C THR A 549 -0.52 2.97 -3.87
N ILE A 550 -1.30 2.21 -4.64
CA ILE A 550 -1.41 0.75 -4.57
C ILE A 550 -0.53 0.09 -5.64
N SER A 551 -0.14 0.84 -6.67
CA SER A 551 0.77 0.39 -7.72
C SER A 551 2.17 0.10 -7.14
N GLY A 552 2.86 -0.88 -7.72
CA GLY A 552 4.30 -1.07 -7.47
C GLY A 552 5.16 0.05 -8.06
N PHE A 553 4.59 0.89 -8.94
CA PHE A 553 5.27 1.95 -9.67
C PHE A 553 5.16 3.32 -8.97
N ASN A 554 5.50 3.40 -7.68
CA ASN A 554 5.39 4.64 -6.90
C ASN A 554 6.16 5.84 -7.49
N GLY A 555 7.21 5.58 -8.27
CA GLY A 555 7.99 6.61 -8.96
C GLY A 555 7.22 7.31 -10.09
N GLU A 556 6.16 6.70 -10.61
CA GLU A 556 5.35 7.28 -11.69
C GLU A 556 4.40 8.39 -11.19
N LEU A 557 4.24 8.52 -9.86
CA LEU A 557 3.28 9.44 -9.24
C LEU A 557 1.88 9.33 -9.87
N GLU A 558 1.47 8.10 -10.18
CA GLU A 558 0.29 7.82 -10.99
C GLU A 558 -1.00 8.31 -10.31
N VAL A 559 -1.81 9.02 -11.08
CA VAL A 559 -3.15 9.46 -10.74
C VAL A 559 -4.12 8.92 -11.79
N LEU A 560 -5.15 8.23 -11.36
CA LEU A 560 -6.14 7.60 -12.21
C LEU A 560 -7.32 8.54 -12.38
N ALA A 561 -7.51 9.10 -13.56
CA ALA A 561 -8.80 9.70 -13.93
C ALA A 561 -9.75 8.60 -14.39
N SER A 562 -11.02 8.68 -14.02
CA SER A 562 -11.98 7.65 -14.45
C SER A 562 -12.48 7.91 -15.87
N MET A 563 -12.43 6.88 -16.72
CA MET A 563 -13.05 6.65 -18.03
C MET A 563 -12.97 7.67 -19.15
N LEU A 564 -13.18 8.96 -18.89
CA LEU A 564 -13.22 9.98 -19.91
C LEU A 564 -12.75 11.33 -19.40
N ILE A 565 -12.19 12.14 -20.30
CA ILE A 565 -11.78 13.51 -20.11
C ILE A 565 -12.53 14.37 -21.10
N PHE A 566 -13.07 15.50 -20.65
CA PHE A 566 -13.81 16.43 -21.49
C PHE A 566 -12.89 17.42 -22.22
N PRO A 567 -13.31 17.98 -23.37
CA PRO A 567 -12.51 18.95 -24.11
C PRO A 567 -12.12 20.20 -23.31
N ASP A 568 -12.98 20.66 -22.39
CA ASP A 568 -12.70 21.81 -21.52
C ASP A 568 -11.65 21.53 -20.42
N GLU A 569 -11.39 20.27 -20.12
CA GLU A 569 -10.36 19.82 -19.18
C GLU A 569 -8.98 19.72 -19.84
N VAL A 570 -8.92 19.69 -21.17
CA VAL A 570 -7.68 19.70 -21.93
C VAL A 570 -7.17 21.13 -22.08
N LEU A 571 -6.12 21.46 -21.33
CA LEU A 571 -5.54 22.80 -21.36
C LEU A 571 -4.60 22.99 -22.54
N TYR A 572 -3.68 22.04 -22.73
CA TYR A 572 -2.63 22.07 -23.75
C TYR A 572 -2.32 20.65 -24.22
N MET A 573 -1.97 20.50 -25.49
CA MET A 573 -1.61 19.23 -26.09
C MET A 573 -0.59 19.46 -27.20
N GLU A 574 0.40 18.57 -27.27
CA GLU A 574 1.36 18.48 -28.36
C GLU A 574 1.39 17.05 -28.91
N LYS A 575 1.30 16.89 -30.23
CA LYS A 575 1.38 15.58 -30.90
C LYS A 575 2.80 15.33 -31.41
N GLY A 576 3.20 14.07 -31.47
CA GLY A 576 4.48 13.67 -32.06
C GLY A 576 5.69 14.15 -31.29
N VAL A 577 5.59 14.16 -29.96
CA VAL A 577 6.65 14.63 -29.06
C VAL A 577 7.90 13.77 -29.17
N GLN A 578 7.73 12.45 -29.27
CA GLN A 578 8.81 11.49 -29.47
C GLN A 578 8.39 10.41 -30.47
N LEU A 579 9.29 10.08 -31.40
CA LEU A 579 9.13 8.98 -32.34
C LEU A 579 10.29 8.01 -32.17
N MET A 580 10.00 6.74 -31.89
CA MET A 580 10.97 5.65 -31.91
C MET A 580 10.90 4.93 -33.25
N VAL A 581 12.06 4.72 -33.88
CA VAL A 581 12.17 4.00 -35.15
C VAL A 581 12.77 2.63 -34.89
N THR A 582 12.03 1.58 -35.23
CA THR A 582 12.43 0.19 -35.02
C THR A 582 12.26 -0.60 -36.30
N GLN A 583 13.20 -1.50 -36.59
CA GLN A 583 13.04 -2.46 -37.68
C GLN A 583 12.13 -3.61 -37.24
N LYS A 584 11.24 -4.10 -38.11
CA LYS A 584 10.19 -5.10 -37.78
C LYS A 584 10.72 -6.34 -37.04
N ASN A 585 11.93 -6.78 -37.39
CA ASN A 585 12.63 -7.91 -36.77
C ASN A 585 14.07 -7.57 -36.39
N GLY A 586 14.41 -6.28 -36.28
CA GLY A 586 15.79 -5.82 -36.13
C GLY A 586 15.99 -4.90 -34.93
N PRO A 587 17.19 -4.33 -34.78
CA PRO A 587 17.49 -3.44 -33.68
C PRO A 587 16.70 -2.12 -33.74
N PHE A 588 16.71 -1.41 -32.62
CA PHE A 588 16.32 0.00 -32.59
C PHE A 588 17.25 0.81 -33.50
N LEU A 589 16.66 1.57 -34.42
CA LEU A 589 17.41 2.33 -35.43
C LEU A 589 17.65 3.78 -35.01
N GLY A 590 16.84 4.31 -34.11
CA GLY A 590 16.99 5.67 -33.60
C GLY A 590 15.69 6.24 -33.06
N SER A 591 15.77 7.44 -32.49
CA SER A 591 14.59 8.19 -32.05
C SER A 591 14.70 9.65 -32.46
N SER A 592 13.56 10.26 -32.76
CA SER A 592 13.44 11.69 -33.01
C SER A 592 12.60 12.32 -31.91
N ILE A 593 13.20 13.22 -31.14
CA ILE A 593 12.49 14.04 -30.15
C ILE A 593 12.17 15.37 -30.83
N ARG A 594 10.87 15.66 -30.99
CA ARG A 594 10.39 16.92 -31.56
C ARG A 594 10.38 18.03 -30.51
N MET A 595 10.02 17.66 -29.28
CA MET A 595 9.86 18.59 -28.17
C MET A 595 10.38 17.94 -26.89
N THR A 596 11.29 18.64 -26.22
CA THR A 596 11.80 18.20 -24.91
C THR A 596 10.75 18.44 -23.82
N PRO A 597 10.84 17.74 -22.68
CA PRO A 597 9.99 18.03 -21.51
C PRO A 597 10.04 19.50 -21.08
N ASP A 598 11.21 20.13 -21.10
CA ASP A 598 11.38 21.55 -20.70
C ASP A 598 10.64 22.50 -21.65
N GLU A 599 10.75 22.29 -22.97
CA GLU A 599 10.03 23.08 -23.98
C GLU A 599 8.51 22.90 -23.86
N TYR A 600 8.06 21.64 -23.73
CA TYR A 600 6.64 21.34 -23.55
C TYR A 600 6.11 22.02 -22.28
N TYR A 601 6.83 21.90 -21.16
CA TYR A 601 6.41 22.46 -19.88
C TYR A 601 6.33 23.97 -19.92
N LYS A 602 7.31 24.65 -20.55
CA LYS A 602 7.30 26.10 -20.72
C LYS A 602 6.04 26.56 -21.48
N ASN A 603 5.67 25.86 -22.54
CA ASN A 603 4.46 26.14 -23.31
C ASN A 603 3.19 25.85 -22.48
N ALA A 604 3.13 24.66 -21.88
CA ALA A 604 2.01 24.23 -21.03
C ALA A 604 1.75 25.21 -19.89
N ARG A 605 2.80 25.65 -19.18
CA ARG A 605 2.72 26.60 -18.07
C ARG A 605 2.11 27.93 -18.49
N SER A 606 2.55 28.47 -19.63
CA SER A 606 1.98 29.73 -20.17
C SER A 606 0.48 29.58 -20.45
N ILE A 607 0.08 28.49 -21.13
CA ILE A 607 -1.33 28.21 -21.44
C ILE A 607 -2.16 27.94 -20.19
N VAL A 608 -1.63 27.22 -19.21
CA VAL A 608 -2.29 26.96 -17.92
C VAL A 608 -2.58 28.27 -17.21
N TYR A 609 -1.59 29.17 -17.10
CA TYR A 609 -1.78 30.48 -16.49
C TYR A 609 -2.84 31.31 -17.24
N GLN A 610 -2.75 31.38 -18.57
CA GLN A 610 -3.71 32.13 -19.39
C GLN A 610 -5.15 31.61 -19.26
N LYS A 611 -5.36 30.28 -19.22
CA LYS A 611 -6.69 29.68 -19.17
C LYS A 611 -7.28 29.60 -17.76
N THR A 612 -6.45 29.54 -16.73
CA THR A 612 -6.90 29.16 -15.37
C THR A 612 -6.48 30.14 -14.27
N GLY A 613 -5.52 31.02 -14.54
CA GLY A 613 -4.87 31.87 -13.53
C GLY A 613 -3.90 31.12 -12.62
N ILE A 614 -3.75 29.79 -12.75
CA ILE A 614 -2.85 28.98 -11.92
C ILE A 614 -1.41 29.19 -12.40
N ASN A 615 -0.55 29.69 -11.52
CA ASN A 615 0.88 29.81 -11.79
C ASN A 615 1.60 28.53 -11.37
N LEU A 616 2.01 27.71 -12.35
CA LEU A 616 2.84 26.54 -12.07
C LEU A 616 4.29 26.96 -11.74
N PRO A 617 5.04 26.15 -10.97
CA PRO A 617 6.48 26.32 -10.78
C PRO A 617 7.21 26.44 -12.12
N GLU A 618 8.34 27.14 -12.17
CA GLU A 618 9.11 27.35 -13.41
C GLU A 618 9.73 26.05 -13.95
N ASP A 619 10.12 25.12 -13.06
CA ASP A 619 10.67 23.80 -13.39
C ASP A 619 9.64 22.69 -13.09
N TYR A 620 9.39 21.82 -14.07
CA TYR A 620 8.46 20.70 -13.94
C TYR A 620 8.89 19.71 -12.86
N ARG A 621 10.19 19.59 -12.57
CA ARG A 621 10.71 18.74 -11.49
C ARG A 621 10.30 19.26 -10.12
N THR A 622 10.19 20.58 -9.98
CA THR A 622 9.66 21.20 -8.76
C THR A 622 8.17 20.90 -8.62
N TYR A 623 7.41 20.99 -9.71
CA TYR A 623 6.00 20.60 -9.72
C TYR A 623 5.81 19.10 -9.38
N ALA A 624 6.65 18.21 -9.91
CA ALA A 624 6.61 16.78 -9.58
C ALA A 624 6.86 16.54 -8.07
N LYS A 625 7.76 17.29 -7.42
CA LYS A 625 7.99 17.22 -5.96
C LYS A 625 6.75 17.68 -5.16
N GLU A 626 6.02 18.70 -5.62
CA GLU A 626 4.73 19.09 -5.02
C GLU A 626 3.66 18.01 -5.26
N GLY A 627 3.68 17.41 -6.43
CA GLY A 627 2.90 16.22 -6.78
C GLY A 627 3.17 15.05 -5.85
N GLN A 628 4.42 14.80 -5.47
CA GLN A 628 4.79 13.74 -4.51
C GLN A 628 4.16 13.97 -3.13
N LYS A 629 4.11 15.22 -2.64
CA LYS A 629 3.39 15.55 -1.40
C LYS A 629 1.88 15.29 -1.54
N SER A 630 1.32 15.66 -2.69
CA SER A 630 -0.09 15.37 -3.01
C SER A 630 -0.36 13.87 -3.11
N PHE A 631 0.59 13.11 -3.67
CA PHE A 631 0.54 11.65 -3.80
C PHE A 631 0.54 10.99 -2.42
N GLN A 632 1.40 11.44 -1.50
CA GLN A 632 1.41 11.00 -0.10
C GLN A 632 0.06 11.27 0.59
N SER A 633 -0.59 12.41 0.29
CA SER A 633 -1.94 12.71 0.80
C SER A 633 -3.05 11.84 0.17
N GLY A 634 -2.77 11.14 -0.93
CA GLY A 634 -3.70 10.25 -1.62
C GLY A 634 -4.24 9.14 -0.72
N LEU A 635 -3.39 8.63 0.19
CA LEU A 635 -3.77 7.70 1.24
C LEU A 635 -4.91 8.24 2.11
N THR A 636 -4.81 9.48 2.55
CA THR A 636 -5.83 10.15 3.37
C THR A 636 -7.13 10.34 2.58
N ARG A 637 -7.05 10.63 1.28
CA ARG A 637 -8.26 10.74 0.42
C ARG A 637 -8.97 9.40 0.25
N MET A 638 -8.22 8.31 0.07
CA MET A 638 -8.80 6.97 0.02
C MET A 638 -9.48 6.60 1.34
N GLN A 639 -8.82 6.91 2.47
CA GLN A 639 -9.42 6.71 3.79
C GLN A 639 -10.69 7.56 4.00
N ASP A 640 -10.72 8.80 3.51
CA ASP A 640 -11.90 9.66 3.53
C ASP A 640 -13.04 9.03 2.70
N LEU A 641 -12.76 8.63 1.46
CA LEU A 641 -13.71 7.92 0.60
C LEU A 641 -14.29 6.68 1.29
N PHE A 642 -13.44 5.86 1.92
CA PHE A 642 -13.87 4.67 2.66
C PHE A 642 -14.73 5.03 3.87
N SER A 643 -14.44 6.14 4.54
CA SER A 643 -15.23 6.59 5.68
C SER A 643 -16.63 7.07 5.28
N ARG A 644 -16.79 7.64 4.08
CA ARG A 644 -18.07 8.12 3.53
C ARG A 644 -18.97 6.99 3.04
N ALA A 645 -18.41 5.81 2.73
CA ALA A 645 -19.17 4.66 2.30
C ALA A 645 -20.07 4.06 3.40
N ASN A 646 -19.82 4.36 4.68
CA ASN A 646 -20.61 3.86 5.79
C ASN A 646 -21.77 4.79 6.14
N PRO A 647 -23.04 4.43 5.79
CA PRO A 647 -24.21 5.29 6.07
C PRO A 647 -24.52 5.43 7.56
N ASN A 648 -24.02 4.51 8.40
CA ASN A 648 -24.26 4.52 9.85
C ASN A 648 -23.24 5.37 10.61
N LYS A 649 -22.17 5.81 9.95
CA LYS A 649 -21.25 6.76 10.55
C LYS A 649 -21.88 8.14 10.36
N PRO A 650 -22.19 8.89 11.44
CA PRO A 650 -22.62 10.26 11.27
C PRO A 650 -21.55 10.93 10.42
N MET A 651 -21.96 11.55 9.30
CA MET A 651 -21.02 12.30 8.47
C MET A 651 -20.29 13.22 9.43
N SER A 652 -18.99 12.93 9.65
CA SER A 652 -18.10 13.81 10.37
C SER A 652 -18.21 15.09 9.58
N CYS A 653 -19.01 16.05 10.06
CA CYS A 653 -19.23 17.33 9.41
C CYS A 653 -17.83 17.85 9.11
N SER A 654 -17.44 17.75 7.85
CA SER A 654 -16.08 18.05 7.47
C SER A 654 -15.90 19.51 7.82
N LYS A 655 -14.76 19.87 8.39
CA LYS A 655 -14.40 21.26 8.67
C LYS A 655 -14.29 22.14 7.40
N VAL A 656 -14.84 21.67 6.28
CA VAL A 656 -14.89 22.36 4.98
C VAL A 656 -16.03 23.37 4.93
N PHE A 657 -17.01 23.30 5.84
CA PHE A 657 -18.13 24.26 5.93
C PHE A 657 -18.09 25.16 7.18
N ASN A 658 -16.92 25.37 7.81
CA ASN A 658 -16.74 26.40 8.84
C ASN A 658 -15.68 27.42 8.44
#